data_AF-A0A134BID7-F1
#
_entry.id   AF-A0A134BID7-F1
#
_cell.length_a   1.000
_cell.length_b   1.000
_cell.length_c   1.000
_cell.angle_alpha   90.00
_cell.angle_beta   90.00
_cell.angle_gamma   90.00
#
_symmetry.space_group_name_H-M   'P 1'
#
loop_
_entity.id
_entity.type
_entity.pdbx_description
1 polymer ?
#
loop_
_entity_poly.entity_id
_entity_poly.type
_entity_poly.pdbx_seq_one_letter_code
_entity_poly.pdbx_strand_id
1 'polypeptide(L)'
;MGGLLAFRVGNYDNTAEREQFRFLCQQLKTHFGDSGEFCVFAGNYNIGCELDALFIKKDAIISIEFKNYGGNVVANENGEWTADRVAIKGGSRKTVLQQARINHSTVKRELKALGVESKHIKDVPHLIIFHQPIELDNRLSSTNKSWLHITDDNHFIEKLDDITCPKTDLDPLGIINLAEKLNLNSFYLAEFSNAKYEQPAKKNQKIDVIEDIKSDSETSSIRNTNTHKGEFDKDAIIEKTDIFPIESDNNSNVIQENCYTEEHKGMVNFVKSILSVIRKSDDYSIELYDTNDFIKAANPSNNHFTKSNVIVVYSEGIDSISGKLSKFIGKDVMALNSNSIYWELGTEISPITHQASLPIQQPSKDDAQSTQKIIFRKSRTVLPHWLDRYIFESIGAKYRPEHTRYEYNLDLSKEEIAIYLGTYFPRSYSESFCIYDNLLKNENYHHIISKHSIINVLDIGCGTGGELVGLITALTKYLPTSITIHIDAFDGNEYSLSALRNIIMMMKSQTHHTIDLVTHFKKYALKSKIDTNDLKNQVYEFIFCNKMVCELISHDVIPTEAYRKIAKSLCPLLSDDGVFLLLDVTTKDTKAGVFYPLIMNKELNDYVNEHIEFSTLLPLGCSKEHCRDSCFMQQTFQVSHSRKSNDESKVCYRILCHKELKDKIVIKLEEDTQHIIHSVKYKDGDKTAICYKSHGNKVIDSFNINL
;
A
#
# COMPACT_ATOMS: atom_id res chain seq x y z
N MET A 1 -6.70 28.55 -23.20
CA MET A 1 -5.27 28.40 -22.82
C MET A 1 -4.66 27.53 -23.89
N GLY A 2 -3.71 28.04 -24.66
CA GLY A 2 -2.88 27.25 -25.57
C GLY A 2 -1.46 27.15 -25.02
N GLY A 3 -0.68 26.19 -25.51
CA GLY A 3 0.70 25.96 -25.14
C GLY A 3 1.01 24.56 -24.62
N LEU A 4 2.30 24.31 -24.46
CA LEU A 4 2.91 23.10 -23.94
C LEU A 4 3.18 23.24 -22.44
N LEU A 5 2.81 22.21 -21.68
CA LEU A 5 3.40 21.90 -20.38
C LEU A 5 4.37 20.72 -20.53
N ALA A 6 5.65 20.97 -20.27
CA ALA A 6 6.68 19.95 -20.30
C ALA A 6 7.03 19.49 -18.88
N PHE A 7 7.18 18.18 -18.69
CA PHE A 7 7.56 17.55 -17.42
C PHE A 7 8.69 16.55 -17.64
N ARG A 8 9.50 16.30 -16.60
CA ARG A 8 10.48 15.20 -16.61
C ARG A 8 10.59 14.55 -15.24
N VAL A 9 10.15 13.30 -15.15
CA VAL A 9 10.01 12.57 -13.87
C VAL A 9 11.34 12.02 -13.33
N GLY A 10 12.34 11.85 -14.20
CA GLY A 10 13.73 11.51 -13.85
C GLY A 10 14.72 11.90 -14.94
N ASN A 11 16.01 11.87 -14.67
CA ASN A 11 17.01 12.03 -15.74
C ASN A 11 17.06 10.76 -16.60
N TYR A 12 17.32 10.90 -17.91
CA TYR A 12 17.61 9.75 -18.76
C TYR A 12 19.03 9.24 -18.46
N ASP A 13 19.19 7.91 -18.44
CA ASP A 13 20.47 7.26 -18.20
C ASP A 13 21.40 7.35 -19.41
N ASN A 14 20.83 7.52 -20.62
CA ASN A 14 21.55 7.65 -21.86
C ASN A 14 21.59 9.12 -22.33
N THR A 15 22.78 9.58 -22.73
CA THR A 15 22.99 10.92 -23.30
C THR A 15 22.12 11.15 -24.54
N ALA A 16 21.97 10.16 -25.43
CA ALA A 16 21.20 10.29 -26.66
C ALA A 16 19.70 10.53 -26.38
N GLU A 17 19.11 9.80 -25.44
CA GLU A 17 17.71 9.99 -25.04
C GLU A 17 17.50 11.36 -24.39
N ARG A 18 18.48 11.82 -23.60
CA ARG A 18 18.44 13.15 -22.98
C ARG A 18 18.49 14.27 -24.02
N GLU A 19 19.32 14.12 -25.04
CA GLU A 19 19.43 15.07 -26.15
C GLU A 19 18.16 15.06 -27.00
N GLN A 20 17.67 13.88 -27.37
CA GLN A 20 16.43 13.71 -28.12
C GLN A 20 15.24 14.33 -27.38
N PHE A 21 15.04 14.05 -26.08
CA PHE A 21 13.96 14.66 -25.30
C PHE A 21 14.01 16.20 -25.31
N ARG A 22 15.19 16.79 -25.12
CA ARG A 22 15.35 18.25 -25.15
C ARG A 22 15.04 18.82 -26.54
N PHE A 23 15.48 18.15 -27.59
CA PHE A 23 15.19 18.53 -28.97
C PHE A 23 13.68 18.52 -29.23
N LEU A 24 12.99 17.44 -28.88
CA LEU A 24 11.54 17.32 -29.05
C LEU A 24 10.77 18.37 -28.23
N CYS A 25 11.19 18.65 -26.99
CA CYS A 25 10.60 19.74 -26.19
C CYS A 25 10.67 21.10 -26.90
N GLN A 26 11.78 21.42 -27.58
CA GLN A 26 11.94 22.68 -28.30
C GLN A 26 11.04 22.74 -29.54
N GLN A 27 10.93 21.64 -30.29
CA GLN A 27 10.02 21.52 -31.42
C GLN A 27 8.56 21.71 -30.98
N LEU A 28 8.14 21.00 -29.92
CA LEU A 28 6.78 21.12 -29.36
C LEU A 28 6.49 22.53 -28.83
N LYS A 29 7.43 23.13 -28.11
CA LYS A 29 7.27 24.49 -27.59
C LYS A 29 7.07 25.50 -28.73
N THR A 30 7.80 25.33 -29.83
CA THR A 30 7.66 26.18 -31.02
C THR A 30 6.32 25.96 -31.71
N HIS A 31 5.94 24.70 -31.93
CA HIS A 31 4.69 24.33 -32.61
C HIS A 31 3.43 24.78 -31.84
N PHE A 32 3.37 24.53 -30.54
CA PHE A 32 2.20 24.81 -29.71
C PHE A 32 2.17 26.22 -29.09
N GLY A 33 3.22 27.04 -29.29
CA GLY A 33 3.32 28.35 -28.66
C GLY A 33 2.20 29.33 -29.04
N ASP A 34 1.82 29.33 -30.31
CA ASP A 34 0.81 30.24 -30.85
C ASP A 34 -0.39 29.51 -31.50
N SER A 35 -0.45 28.18 -31.39
CA SER A 35 -1.50 27.39 -32.06
C SER A 35 -2.89 27.52 -31.42
N GLY A 36 -2.95 28.01 -30.17
CA GLY A 36 -4.18 28.02 -29.37
C GLY A 36 -4.57 26.66 -28.78
N GLU A 37 -3.84 25.59 -29.15
CA GLU A 37 -4.05 24.23 -28.64
C GLU A 37 -3.20 23.97 -27.39
N PHE A 38 -3.68 23.09 -26.52
CA PHE A 38 -3.03 22.76 -25.25
C PHE A 38 -2.57 21.31 -25.21
N CYS A 39 -1.34 21.08 -24.77
CA CYS A 39 -0.78 19.74 -24.66
C CYS A 39 0.18 19.58 -23.47
N VAL A 40 0.40 18.33 -23.09
CA VAL A 40 1.33 17.92 -22.04
C VAL A 40 2.34 16.94 -22.65
N PHE A 41 3.64 17.16 -22.37
CA PHE A 41 4.71 16.24 -22.72
C PHE A 41 5.51 15.87 -21.48
N ALA A 42 5.53 14.59 -21.12
CA ALA A 42 6.20 14.08 -19.93
C ALA A 42 7.31 13.10 -20.32
N GLY A 43 8.55 13.43 -20.00
CA GLY A 43 9.72 12.57 -20.25
C GLY A 43 10.06 11.65 -19.09
N ASN A 44 10.63 10.49 -19.44
CA ASN A 44 11.10 9.44 -18.53
C ASN A 44 10.06 9.06 -17.48
N TYR A 45 8.90 8.59 -17.94
CA TYR A 45 7.73 8.36 -17.10
C TYR A 45 7.46 6.87 -16.93
N ASN A 46 7.12 6.45 -15.70
CA ASN A 46 6.75 5.07 -15.40
C ASN A 46 5.25 4.95 -15.09
N ILE A 47 4.54 4.23 -15.95
CA ILE A 47 3.11 3.93 -15.81
C ILE A 47 2.89 2.42 -15.95
N GLY A 48 3.44 1.66 -15.00
CA GLY A 48 3.46 0.20 -15.02
C GLY A 48 4.47 -0.39 -16.00
N CYS A 49 4.96 0.42 -16.94
CA CYS A 49 6.15 0.20 -17.76
C CYS A 49 6.93 1.52 -17.84
N GLU A 50 8.24 1.42 -18.06
CA GLU A 50 9.11 2.56 -18.32
C GLU A 50 8.86 3.05 -19.76
N LEU A 51 8.54 4.34 -19.89
CA LEU A 51 8.36 5.02 -21.16
C LEU A 51 9.40 6.12 -21.30
N ASP A 52 9.95 6.26 -22.51
CA ASP A 52 10.81 7.40 -22.81
C ASP A 52 10.03 8.70 -22.75
N ALA A 53 8.78 8.73 -23.25
CA ALA A 53 7.88 9.84 -22.99
C ALA A 53 6.39 9.48 -23.09
N LEU A 54 5.54 10.36 -22.57
CA LEU A 54 4.09 10.36 -22.71
C LEU A 54 3.65 11.73 -23.22
N PHE A 55 2.86 11.75 -24.29
CA PHE A 55 2.30 12.97 -24.86
C PHE A 55 0.77 12.95 -24.78
N ILE A 56 0.17 14.06 -24.37
CA ILE A 56 -1.27 14.22 -24.20
C ILE A 56 -1.70 15.47 -24.94
N LYS A 57 -2.59 15.31 -25.92
CA LYS A 57 -3.29 16.39 -26.61
C LYS A 57 -4.79 16.16 -26.58
N LYS A 58 -5.55 17.10 -27.15
CA LYS A 58 -7.02 17.08 -27.15
C LYS A 58 -7.58 15.73 -27.61
N ASP A 59 -7.04 15.19 -28.69
CA ASP A 59 -7.60 14.03 -29.40
C ASP A 59 -6.73 12.78 -29.32
N ALA A 60 -5.67 12.76 -28.48
CA ALA A 60 -4.82 11.58 -28.31
C ALA A 60 -4.04 11.56 -26.99
N ILE A 61 -3.86 10.35 -26.45
CA ILE A 61 -2.84 10.04 -25.44
C ILE A 61 -1.85 9.09 -26.09
N ILE A 62 -0.59 9.50 -26.20
CA ILE A 62 0.42 8.84 -27.02
C ILE A 62 1.58 8.42 -26.12
N SER A 63 1.88 7.12 -26.10
CA SER A 63 3.09 6.61 -25.46
C SER A 63 4.26 6.62 -26.46
N ILE A 64 5.44 7.04 -26.02
CA ILE A 64 6.58 7.30 -26.90
C ILE A 64 7.80 6.49 -26.45
N GLU A 65 8.52 5.95 -27.44
CA GLU A 65 9.77 5.22 -27.29
C GLU A 65 10.84 5.83 -28.23
N PHE A 66 12.05 5.99 -27.73
CA PHE A 66 13.21 6.52 -28.45
C PHE A 66 14.09 5.40 -29.00
N LYS A 67 14.67 5.65 -30.18
CA LYS A 67 15.65 4.76 -30.81
C LYS A 67 16.77 5.59 -31.42
N ASN A 68 17.99 5.36 -30.97
CA ASN A 68 19.17 6.03 -31.53
C ASN A 68 19.74 5.27 -32.74
N TYR A 69 18.98 5.23 -33.84
CA TYR A 69 19.37 4.65 -35.13
C TYR A 69 18.92 5.56 -36.28
N GLY A 70 19.52 5.40 -37.46
CA GLY A 70 19.18 6.14 -38.69
C GLY A 70 19.36 5.25 -39.93
N GLY A 71 19.14 5.81 -41.11
CA GLY A 71 19.30 5.10 -42.39
C GLY A 71 18.08 4.30 -42.81
N ASN A 72 18.26 3.18 -43.52
CA ASN A 72 17.14 2.39 -44.02
C ASN A 72 16.57 1.48 -42.92
N VAL A 73 15.40 1.85 -42.39
CA VAL A 73 14.71 1.11 -41.34
C VAL A 73 13.68 0.17 -41.94
N VAL A 74 13.83 -1.12 -41.69
CA VAL A 74 12.87 -2.15 -42.07
C VAL A 74 12.08 -2.60 -40.84
N ALA A 75 10.79 -2.25 -40.79
CA ALA A 75 9.88 -2.65 -39.71
C ALA A 75 9.11 -3.92 -40.11
N ASN A 76 9.50 -5.05 -39.54
CA ASN A 76 8.91 -6.36 -39.85
C ASN A 76 7.79 -6.75 -38.86
N GLU A 77 6.75 -7.41 -39.37
CA GLU A 77 5.69 -8.03 -38.53
C GLU A 77 6.24 -9.24 -37.75
N ASN A 78 7.08 -10.04 -38.41
CA ASN A 78 7.72 -11.23 -37.86
C ASN A 78 9.24 -11.07 -37.94
N GLY A 79 9.92 -11.27 -36.82
CA GLY A 79 11.38 -11.15 -36.73
C GLY A 79 11.85 -9.78 -36.23
N GLU A 80 13.15 -9.53 -36.38
CA GLU A 80 13.78 -8.30 -35.90
C GLU A 80 13.57 -7.15 -36.88
N TRP A 81 13.53 -5.93 -36.32
CA TRP A 81 13.64 -4.72 -37.12
C TRP A 81 15.11 -4.42 -37.34
N THR A 82 15.43 -3.81 -38.46
CA THR A 82 16.82 -3.49 -38.80
C THR A 82 16.96 -2.06 -39.27
N ALA A 83 18.05 -1.39 -38.91
CA ALA A 83 18.53 -0.16 -39.51
C ALA A 83 19.82 -0.48 -40.28
N ASP A 84 19.84 -0.28 -41.60
CA ASP A 84 20.99 -0.63 -42.46
C ASP A 84 21.52 -2.05 -42.22
N ARG A 85 20.59 -3.01 -42.07
CA ARG A 85 20.83 -4.44 -41.76
C ARG A 85 21.35 -4.73 -40.34
N VAL A 86 21.50 -3.72 -39.49
CA VAL A 86 21.81 -3.88 -38.05
C VAL A 86 20.52 -4.04 -37.26
N ALA A 87 20.42 -5.09 -36.46
CA ALA A 87 19.27 -5.34 -35.61
C ALA A 87 19.02 -4.22 -34.59
N ILE A 88 17.78 -3.74 -34.54
CA ILE A 88 17.29 -2.77 -33.57
C ILE A 88 16.68 -3.53 -32.40
N LYS A 89 17.16 -3.26 -31.18
CA LYS A 89 16.71 -3.94 -29.96
C LYS A 89 15.48 -3.26 -29.35
N GLY A 90 14.53 -4.05 -28.84
CA GLY A 90 13.47 -3.60 -27.96
C GLY A 90 13.74 -4.04 -26.52
N GLY A 91 14.45 -3.24 -25.73
CA GLY A 91 14.71 -3.55 -24.31
C GLY A 91 15.28 -4.95 -24.02
N SER A 92 15.06 -5.45 -22.79
CA SER A 92 15.59 -6.73 -22.28
C SER A 92 15.16 -7.97 -23.09
N ARG A 93 15.93 -8.31 -24.13
CA ARG A 93 15.79 -9.50 -25.01
C ARG A 93 14.49 -9.59 -25.84
N LYS A 94 13.84 -8.47 -26.16
CA LYS A 94 12.63 -8.44 -27.01
C LYS A 94 12.90 -7.74 -28.34
N THR A 95 12.05 -8.00 -29.33
CA THR A 95 12.01 -7.19 -30.56
C THR A 95 11.33 -5.85 -30.31
N VAL A 96 11.55 -4.88 -31.20
CA VAL A 96 10.93 -3.54 -31.12
C VAL A 96 9.40 -3.64 -31.06
N LEU A 97 8.79 -4.44 -31.94
CA LEU A 97 7.33 -4.63 -31.97
C LEU A 97 6.79 -5.31 -30.70
N GLN A 98 7.52 -6.27 -30.12
CA GLN A 98 7.12 -6.92 -28.87
C GLN A 98 7.09 -5.93 -27.70
N GLN A 99 8.13 -5.09 -27.58
CA GLN A 99 8.16 -4.05 -26.55
C GLN A 99 7.02 -3.04 -26.74
N ALA A 100 6.79 -2.58 -27.97
CA ALA A 100 5.69 -1.68 -28.30
C ALA A 100 4.31 -2.24 -27.92
N ARG A 101 4.05 -3.54 -28.16
CA ARG A 101 2.78 -4.21 -27.77
C ARG A 101 2.60 -4.26 -26.25
N ILE A 102 3.67 -4.53 -25.52
CA ILE A 102 3.64 -4.56 -24.05
C ILE A 102 3.36 -3.16 -23.50
N ASN A 103 4.06 -2.14 -24.01
CA ASN A 103 3.86 -0.75 -23.60
C ASN A 103 2.42 -0.30 -23.92
N HIS A 104 1.95 -0.53 -25.14
CA HIS A 104 0.59 -0.20 -25.59
C HIS A 104 -0.50 -0.80 -24.67
N SER A 105 -0.39 -2.08 -24.34
CA SER A 105 -1.37 -2.76 -23.47
C SER A 105 -1.27 -2.33 -22.00
N THR A 106 -0.06 -2.10 -21.50
CA THR A 106 0.19 -1.69 -20.11
C THR A 106 -0.33 -0.28 -19.85
N VAL A 107 0.01 0.69 -20.71
CA VAL A 107 -0.44 2.08 -20.57
C VAL A 107 -1.96 2.17 -20.52
N LYS A 108 -2.67 1.46 -21.42
CA LYS A 108 -4.14 1.40 -21.39
C LYS A 108 -4.69 0.87 -20.07
N ARG A 109 -4.10 -0.22 -19.55
CA ARG A 109 -4.52 -0.84 -18.29
C ARG A 109 -4.32 0.10 -17.11
N GLU A 110 -3.17 0.75 -17.03
CA GLU A 110 -2.83 1.63 -15.91
C GLU A 110 -3.61 2.94 -15.96
N LEU A 111 -3.82 3.54 -17.13
CA LEU A 111 -4.70 4.71 -17.27
C LEU A 111 -6.14 4.37 -16.82
N LYS A 112 -6.63 3.17 -17.15
CA LYS A 112 -7.92 2.68 -16.66
C LYS A 112 -7.93 2.55 -15.12
N ALA A 113 -6.85 2.04 -14.53
CA ALA A 113 -6.72 1.90 -13.08
C ALA A 113 -6.67 3.26 -12.36
N LEU A 114 -6.10 4.29 -13.00
CA LEU A 114 -6.11 5.68 -12.52
C LEU A 114 -7.48 6.37 -12.65
N GLY A 115 -8.50 5.66 -13.16
CA GLY A 115 -9.85 6.20 -13.32
C GLY A 115 -9.95 7.19 -14.49
N VAL A 116 -9.17 6.99 -15.56
CA VAL A 116 -9.40 7.66 -16.84
C VAL A 116 -10.58 6.98 -17.54
N GLU A 117 -11.50 7.77 -18.09
CA GLU A 117 -12.72 7.22 -18.69
C GLU A 117 -12.40 6.32 -19.88
N SER A 118 -13.05 5.15 -19.94
CA SER A 118 -12.79 4.12 -20.95
C SER A 118 -12.90 4.63 -22.40
N LYS A 119 -13.69 5.68 -22.67
CA LYS A 119 -13.79 6.28 -24.01
C LYS A 119 -12.48 6.92 -24.48
N HIS A 120 -11.76 7.58 -23.57
CA HIS A 120 -10.52 8.33 -23.88
C HIS A 120 -9.29 7.43 -24.02
N ILE A 121 -9.39 6.17 -23.59
CA ILE A 121 -8.27 5.21 -23.61
C ILE A 121 -8.58 3.98 -24.47
N LYS A 122 -9.65 4.04 -25.27
CA LYS A 122 -9.97 2.97 -26.23
C LYS A 122 -8.82 2.79 -27.22
N ASP A 123 -8.28 3.91 -27.70
CA ASP A 123 -7.23 3.99 -28.69
C ASP A 123 -6.10 4.83 -28.08
N VAL A 124 -5.03 4.18 -27.63
CA VAL A 124 -3.83 4.83 -27.05
C VAL A 124 -2.65 4.45 -27.95
N PRO A 125 -2.32 5.26 -28.95
CA PRO A 125 -1.24 4.95 -29.89
C PRO A 125 0.12 4.87 -29.20
N HIS A 126 1.01 4.14 -29.84
CA HIS A 126 2.43 4.05 -29.48
C HIS A 126 3.25 4.62 -30.64
N LEU A 127 4.20 5.51 -30.33
CA LEU A 127 5.02 6.21 -31.30
C LEU A 127 6.50 5.89 -31.03
N ILE A 128 7.18 5.36 -32.04
CA ILE A 128 8.63 5.14 -32.00
C ILE A 128 9.30 6.28 -32.77
N ILE A 129 10.24 6.96 -32.12
CA ILE A 129 10.96 8.10 -32.68
C ILE A 129 12.44 7.76 -32.82
N PHE A 130 12.92 7.78 -34.04
CA PHE A 130 14.33 7.61 -34.37
C PHE A 130 15.07 8.94 -34.28
N HIS A 131 16.16 8.99 -33.51
CA HIS A 131 16.92 10.22 -33.31
C HIS A 131 17.59 10.73 -34.59
N GLN A 132 17.94 9.81 -35.51
CA GLN A 132 18.54 10.14 -36.79
C GLN A 132 17.52 9.96 -37.93
N PRO A 133 17.68 10.65 -39.08
CA PRO A 133 16.77 10.51 -40.21
C PRO A 133 16.65 9.06 -40.71
N ILE A 134 15.44 8.66 -41.11
CA ILE A 134 15.16 7.30 -41.59
C ILE A 134 14.50 7.26 -42.97
N GLU A 135 14.81 6.24 -43.74
CA GLU A 135 13.98 5.76 -44.85
C GLU A 135 13.23 4.51 -44.37
N LEU A 136 11.91 4.62 -44.21
CA LEU A 136 11.10 3.58 -43.58
C LEU A 136 10.48 2.61 -44.61
N ASP A 137 10.92 1.36 -44.60
CA ASP A 137 10.20 0.22 -45.19
C ASP A 137 9.29 -0.43 -44.13
N ASN A 138 8.04 0.04 -44.07
CA ASN A 138 7.06 -0.42 -43.07
C ASN A 138 6.27 -1.65 -43.56
N ARG A 139 6.74 -2.85 -43.20
CA ARG A 139 6.14 -4.15 -43.55
C ARG A 139 5.17 -4.69 -42.48
N LEU A 140 4.69 -3.83 -41.59
CA LEU A 140 3.69 -4.19 -40.60
C LEU A 140 2.30 -4.37 -41.24
N SER A 141 1.49 -5.23 -40.63
CA SER A 141 0.06 -5.40 -40.94
C SER A 141 -0.73 -4.10 -40.71
N SER A 142 -1.86 -3.97 -41.40
CA SER A 142 -2.80 -2.85 -41.18
C SER A 142 -3.23 -2.74 -39.72
N THR A 143 -3.41 -3.87 -39.03
CA THR A 143 -3.76 -3.91 -37.60
C THR A 143 -2.69 -3.32 -36.70
N ASN A 144 -1.40 -3.55 -36.95
CA ASN A 144 -0.36 -2.89 -36.16
C ASN A 144 -0.18 -1.43 -36.55
N LYS A 145 -0.28 -1.10 -37.85
CA LYS A 145 -0.17 0.28 -38.36
C LYS A 145 -1.25 1.22 -37.81
N SER A 146 -2.37 0.69 -37.32
CA SER A 146 -3.45 1.51 -36.76
C SER A 146 -3.17 2.05 -35.35
N TRP A 147 -2.22 1.47 -34.62
CA TRP A 147 -1.88 1.91 -33.26
C TRP A 147 -0.37 2.14 -33.05
N LEU A 148 0.49 1.59 -33.91
CA LEU A 148 1.94 1.77 -33.86
C LEU A 148 2.40 2.69 -34.99
N HIS A 149 2.94 3.83 -34.59
CA HIS A 149 3.48 4.86 -35.49
C HIS A 149 5.00 4.91 -35.37
N ILE A 150 5.65 5.25 -36.48
CA ILE A 150 7.11 5.29 -36.60
C ILE A 150 7.48 6.58 -37.32
N THR A 151 8.46 7.31 -36.80
CA THR A 151 9.01 8.54 -37.38
C THR A 151 10.45 8.74 -36.97
N ASP A 152 11.13 9.71 -37.57
CA ASP A 152 12.34 10.30 -37.03
C ASP A 152 12.07 11.67 -36.38
N ASP A 153 13.10 12.25 -35.79
CA ASP A 153 13.10 13.57 -35.16
C ASP A 153 12.70 14.70 -36.13
N ASN A 154 13.07 14.62 -37.41
CA ASN A 154 12.80 15.66 -38.40
C ASN A 154 11.32 15.73 -38.78
N HIS A 155 10.64 14.59 -38.84
CA HIS A 155 9.23 14.48 -39.20
C HIS A 155 8.31 14.33 -37.98
N PHE A 156 8.85 14.48 -36.76
CA PHE A 156 8.12 14.24 -35.52
C PHE A 156 6.83 15.05 -35.40
N ILE A 157 6.87 16.36 -35.69
CA ILE A 157 5.70 17.25 -35.55
C ILE A 157 4.59 16.86 -36.55
N GLU A 158 4.94 16.67 -37.83
CA GLU A 158 4.00 16.21 -38.85
C GLU A 158 3.35 14.89 -38.43
N LYS A 159 4.14 13.93 -37.95
CA LYS A 159 3.61 12.64 -37.50
C LYS A 159 2.72 12.75 -36.27
N LEU A 160 3.04 13.66 -35.36
CA LEU A 160 2.28 13.91 -34.15
C LEU A 160 0.91 14.51 -34.46
N ASP A 161 0.84 15.40 -35.45
CA ASP A 161 -0.40 16.01 -35.92
C ASP A 161 -1.31 14.97 -36.61
N ASP A 162 -0.73 14.07 -37.41
CA ASP A 162 -1.44 12.96 -38.07
C ASP A 162 -2.12 11.98 -37.10
N ILE A 163 -1.56 11.80 -35.89
CA ILE A 163 -2.07 10.86 -34.90
C ILE A 163 -3.32 11.45 -34.24
N THR A 164 -4.49 10.91 -34.56
CA THR A 164 -5.76 11.31 -33.96
C THR A 164 -6.54 10.08 -33.46
N CYS A 165 -7.25 10.21 -32.34
CA CYS A 165 -8.07 9.13 -31.77
C CYS A 165 -9.52 9.66 -31.61
N PRO A 166 -10.46 9.33 -32.51
CA PRO A 166 -11.78 9.96 -32.58
C PRO A 166 -12.65 9.88 -31.31
N LYS A 167 -12.33 8.97 -30.37
CA LYS A 167 -13.06 8.82 -29.09
C LYS A 167 -12.40 9.55 -27.92
N THR A 168 -11.19 10.04 -28.13
CA THR A 168 -10.45 10.84 -27.17
C THR A 168 -10.78 12.29 -27.47
N ASP A 169 -11.32 12.99 -26.48
CA ASP A 169 -11.67 14.40 -26.56
C ASP A 169 -11.48 14.98 -25.15
N LEU A 170 -10.28 15.46 -24.91
CA LEU A 170 -9.84 16.07 -23.67
C LEU A 170 -9.83 17.58 -23.89
N ASP A 171 -10.71 18.29 -23.19
CA ASP A 171 -10.59 19.74 -23.11
C ASP A 171 -9.32 20.11 -22.30
N PRO A 172 -8.87 21.38 -22.34
CA PRO A 172 -7.65 21.77 -21.62
C PRO A 172 -7.67 21.42 -20.13
N LEU A 173 -8.85 21.50 -19.49
CA LEU A 173 -9.02 21.10 -18.09
C LEU A 173 -8.88 19.59 -17.90
N GLY A 174 -9.42 18.78 -18.81
CA GLY A 174 -9.26 17.33 -18.84
C GLY A 174 -7.81 16.90 -19.02
N ILE A 175 -7.05 17.60 -19.85
CA ILE A 175 -5.60 17.38 -20.02
C ILE A 175 -4.86 17.71 -18.71
N ILE A 176 -5.18 18.85 -18.06
CA ILE A 176 -4.59 19.21 -16.76
C ILE A 176 -4.94 18.16 -15.71
N ASN A 177 -6.22 17.84 -15.52
CA ASN A 177 -6.67 16.83 -14.55
C ASN A 177 -6.02 15.47 -14.78
N LEU A 178 -5.77 15.09 -16.04
CA LEU A 178 -5.04 13.87 -16.37
C LEU A 178 -3.57 13.98 -15.94
N ALA A 179 -2.90 15.10 -16.22
CA ALA A 179 -1.54 15.33 -15.75
C ALA A 179 -1.43 15.31 -14.21
N GLU A 180 -2.45 15.81 -13.49
CA GLU A 180 -2.53 15.73 -12.03
C GLU A 180 -2.73 14.31 -11.51
N LYS A 181 -3.63 13.52 -12.14
CA LYS A 181 -3.82 12.09 -11.83
C LYS A 181 -2.55 11.27 -12.07
N LEU A 182 -1.77 11.67 -13.07
CA LEU A 182 -0.45 11.10 -13.40
C LEU A 182 0.66 11.60 -12.45
N ASN A 183 0.33 12.51 -11.53
CA ASN A 183 1.21 13.13 -10.54
C ASN A 183 2.41 13.86 -11.17
N LEU A 184 2.20 14.51 -12.33
CA LEU A 184 3.27 15.19 -13.08
C LEU A 184 3.67 16.54 -12.46
N ASN A 185 2.81 17.16 -11.67
CA ASN A 185 2.97 18.53 -11.15
C ASN A 185 4.31 18.80 -10.45
N SER A 186 4.90 17.79 -9.81
CA SER A 186 6.19 17.90 -9.11
C SER A 186 7.41 17.93 -10.03
N PHE A 187 7.21 17.72 -11.33
CA PHE A 187 8.26 17.46 -12.33
C PHE A 187 8.27 18.50 -13.46
N TYR A 188 7.64 19.65 -13.23
CA TYR A 188 7.44 20.71 -14.21
C TYR A 188 8.76 21.34 -14.69
N LEU A 189 8.89 21.51 -16.01
CA LEU A 189 10.05 22.14 -16.66
C LEU A 189 9.65 23.50 -17.22
N ALA A 190 9.93 24.57 -16.46
CA ALA A 190 9.58 25.92 -16.84
C ALA A 190 10.30 26.37 -18.14
N GLU A 191 11.54 25.92 -18.36
CA GLU A 191 12.34 26.30 -19.52
C GLU A 191 11.78 25.75 -20.85
N PHE A 192 11.07 24.62 -20.81
CA PHE A 192 10.47 23.99 -21.99
C PHE A 192 8.96 24.24 -22.11
N SER A 193 8.34 24.83 -21.09
CA SER A 193 6.91 25.14 -21.09
C SER A 193 6.64 26.57 -21.56
N ASN A 194 5.50 26.78 -22.20
CA ASN A 194 5.01 28.12 -22.58
C ASN A 194 3.54 28.34 -22.20
N ALA A 195 2.82 27.29 -21.78
CA ALA A 195 1.57 27.45 -21.05
C ALA A 195 1.83 27.78 -19.57
N LYS A 196 0.99 28.64 -18.97
CA LYS A 196 1.08 28.98 -17.54
C LYS A 196 0.39 27.91 -16.69
N TYR A 197 1.16 27.23 -15.85
CA TYR A 197 0.65 26.36 -14.78
C TYR A 197 0.66 27.13 -13.46
N GLU A 198 -0.49 27.63 -13.00
CA GLU A 198 -0.63 28.21 -11.65
C GLU A 198 -0.89 27.08 -10.64
N GLN A 199 0.07 26.81 -9.77
CA GLN A 199 -0.17 25.95 -8.60
C GLN A 199 -1.27 26.57 -7.74
N PRO A 200 -2.33 25.84 -7.34
CA PRO A 200 -3.31 26.38 -6.42
C PRO A 200 -2.64 26.74 -5.09
N ALA A 201 -2.75 28.00 -4.69
CA ALA A 201 -2.18 28.52 -3.46
C ALA A 201 -2.67 27.73 -2.25
N LYS A 202 -1.74 27.28 -1.40
CA LYS A 202 -2.04 26.70 -0.09
C LYS A 202 -2.94 27.67 0.68
N LYS A 203 -4.18 27.28 0.97
CA LYS A 203 -5.00 27.99 1.96
C LYS A 203 -4.32 27.84 3.32
N ASN A 204 -3.63 28.90 3.76
CA ASN A 204 -3.17 29.02 5.13
C ASN A 204 -4.41 29.06 6.04
N GLN A 205 -4.72 27.96 6.71
CA GLN A 205 -5.57 28.02 7.90
C GLN A 205 -4.76 28.74 8.98
N LYS A 206 -5.17 29.97 9.34
CA LYS A 206 -4.74 30.60 10.57
C LYS A 206 -5.22 29.72 11.72
N ILE A 207 -4.26 29.12 12.43
CA ILE A 207 -4.50 28.50 13.73
C ILE A 207 -4.47 29.66 14.73
N ASP A 208 -5.63 29.97 15.33
CA ASP A 208 -5.69 30.81 16.50
C ASP A 208 -5.00 30.07 17.65
N VAL A 209 -3.91 30.65 18.14
CA VAL A 209 -3.17 30.16 19.30
C VAL A 209 -4.00 30.49 20.55
N ILE A 210 -4.59 29.46 21.17
CA ILE A 210 -5.12 29.56 22.53
C ILE A 210 -3.94 29.32 23.48
N GLU A 211 -3.33 30.41 23.95
CA GLU A 211 -2.52 30.41 25.15
C GLU A 211 -3.47 30.50 26.36
N ASP A 212 -3.58 29.42 27.12
CA ASP A 212 -4.06 29.47 28.50
C ASP A 212 -3.06 28.75 29.41
N ILE A 213 -2.07 29.51 29.88
CA ILE A 213 -1.45 29.31 31.18
C ILE A 213 -1.94 30.46 32.05
N LYS A 214 -2.72 30.16 33.10
CA LYS A 214 -2.82 31.06 34.26
C LYS A 214 -2.60 30.30 35.54
N SER A 215 -1.43 30.55 36.12
CA SER A 215 -1.15 30.53 37.54
C SER A 215 -1.79 31.73 38.23
N ASP A 216 -2.18 31.51 39.47
CA ASP A 216 -2.79 32.46 40.41
C ASP A 216 -2.00 33.75 40.66
N SER A 217 -2.69 34.87 40.87
CA SER A 217 -2.61 35.69 42.11
C SER A 217 -3.38 37.03 42.00
N GLU A 218 -4.26 37.21 42.99
CA GLU A 218 -4.57 38.41 43.78
C GLU A 218 -4.96 39.79 43.16
N THR A 219 -6.20 40.16 43.52
CA THR A 219 -6.66 41.43 44.14
C THR A 219 -7.10 42.66 43.33
N SER A 220 -8.23 43.18 43.84
CA SER A 220 -8.72 44.58 43.87
C SER A 220 -9.79 45.00 42.85
N SER A 221 -11.04 44.98 43.36
CA SER A 221 -12.06 46.04 43.33
C SER A 221 -12.19 46.97 42.10
N ILE A 222 -13.42 47.08 41.57
CA ILE A 222 -14.29 48.28 41.67
C ILE A 222 -15.68 48.00 41.06
N ARG A 223 -16.67 48.63 41.69
CA ARG A 223 -18.13 48.60 41.50
C ARG A 223 -18.65 49.29 40.22
N ASN A 224 -19.95 49.05 40.01
CA ASN A 224 -21.00 49.93 39.45
C ASN A 224 -21.41 49.72 37.97
N THR A 225 -22.56 49.06 37.73
CA THR A 225 -23.97 49.55 37.62
C THR A 225 -24.34 50.05 36.22
N ASN A 226 -25.28 49.37 35.54
CA ASN A 226 -26.63 49.92 35.31
C ASN A 226 -27.47 49.00 34.41
N THR A 227 -28.68 48.76 34.92
CA THR A 227 -29.88 48.20 34.30
C THR A 227 -30.50 49.11 33.24
N HIS A 228 -31.13 48.57 32.20
CA HIS A 228 -32.43 49.05 31.70
C HIS A 228 -33.25 47.91 31.06
N LYS A 229 -34.52 47.85 31.47
CA LYS A 229 -35.64 46.98 31.06
C LYS A 229 -36.49 47.61 29.95
N GLY A 230 -37.31 46.79 29.29
CA GLY A 230 -38.53 47.17 28.53
C GLY A 230 -38.47 46.68 27.08
N GLU A 231 -39.00 45.54 26.60
CA GLU A 231 -40.25 44.77 26.81
C GLU A 231 -41.38 45.15 25.81
N PHE A 232 -42.01 44.08 25.26
CA PHE A 232 -43.27 43.96 24.47
C PHE A 232 -43.26 44.30 22.95
N ASP A 233 -43.85 43.53 22.02
CA ASP A 233 -44.43 42.16 21.98
C ASP A 233 -45.05 41.88 20.58
N LYS A 234 -45.41 40.60 20.32
CA LYS A 234 -46.51 40.10 19.44
C LYS A 234 -46.31 40.08 17.92
N ASP A 235 -46.75 39.09 17.12
CA ASP A 235 -47.51 37.82 17.20
C ASP A 235 -47.15 37.06 15.87
N ALA A 236 -47.32 35.76 15.59
CA ALA A 236 -48.33 34.78 15.98
C ALA A 236 -47.85 33.33 15.69
N ILE A 237 -48.39 32.41 16.48
CA ILE A 237 -48.44 30.93 16.39
C ILE A 237 -49.71 30.59 15.55
N ILE A 238 -49.89 29.53 14.76
CA ILE A 238 -50.21 28.09 14.98
C ILE A 238 -50.52 27.56 13.54
N GLU A 239 -50.14 26.36 13.10
CA GLU A 239 -51.04 25.19 13.08
C GLU A 239 -50.28 23.87 12.85
N LYS A 240 -50.37 23.00 13.85
CA LYS A 240 -50.39 21.54 13.68
C LYS A 240 -51.77 21.17 13.15
N THR A 241 -51.81 20.28 12.16
CA THR A 241 -53.01 19.47 11.90
C THR A 241 -52.58 18.02 11.79
N ASP A 242 -53.08 17.20 12.71
CA ASP A 242 -53.03 15.75 12.68
C ASP A 242 -53.98 15.21 11.61
N ILE A 243 -53.56 14.15 10.91
CA ILE A 243 -54.48 13.16 10.31
C ILE A 243 -53.96 11.77 10.70
N PHE A 244 -54.70 11.09 11.56
CA PHE A 244 -54.63 9.64 11.87
C PHE A 244 -55.36 8.82 10.76
N PRO A 245 -55.40 7.48 10.82
CA PRO A 245 -54.32 6.50 10.84
C PRO A 245 -54.48 5.51 9.66
N ILE A 246 -53.40 4.88 9.21
CA ILE A 246 -53.53 3.61 8.48
C ILE A 246 -53.05 2.52 9.42
N GLU A 247 -54.02 1.83 10.03
CA GLU A 247 -53.79 0.53 10.62
C GLU A 247 -53.33 -0.43 9.50
N SER A 248 -52.11 -0.93 9.63
CA SER A 248 -51.75 -2.25 9.11
C SER A 248 -50.60 -2.81 9.94
N ASP A 249 -51.00 -3.71 10.82
CA ASP A 249 -50.25 -4.84 11.38
C ASP A 249 -48.98 -4.56 12.21
N ASN A 250 -49.18 -4.70 13.53
CA ASN A 250 -48.20 -5.02 14.55
C ASN A 250 -47.20 -6.09 14.08
N ASN A 251 -46.00 -5.68 13.62
CA ASN A 251 -44.78 -6.48 13.69
C ASN A 251 -43.48 -5.70 13.35
N SER A 252 -43.33 -4.43 13.75
CA SER A 252 -42.08 -3.71 13.45
C SER A 252 -40.99 -4.08 14.45
N ASN A 253 -40.09 -5.00 14.08
CA ASN A 253 -38.85 -5.29 14.83
C ASN A 253 -37.79 -4.16 14.70
N VAL A 254 -38.22 -2.92 14.44
CA VAL A 254 -37.37 -1.74 14.28
C VAL A 254 -37.06 -1.17 15.67
N ILE A 255 -35.81 -0.77 15.91
CA ILE A 255 -35.47 -0.04 17.14
C ILE A 255 -36.11 1.34 17.06
N GLN A 256 -37.07 1.63 17.95
CA GLN A 256 -37.74 2.93 17.99
C GLN A 256 -36.74 4.04 18.36
N GLU A 257 -36.85 5.20 17.72
CA GLU A 257 -35.91 6.34 17.87
C GLU A 257 -35.83 6.86 19.32
N ASN A 258 -36.90 6.70 20.10
CA ASN A 258 -36.96 7.00 21.54
C ASN A 258 -36.13 6.03 22.42
N CYS A 259 -35.73 4.87 21.90
CA CYS A 259 -34.91 3.85 22.57
C CYS A 259 -33.44 3.85 22.11
N TYR A 260 -33.02 4.84 21.32
CA TYR A 260 -31.63 4.93 20.87
C TYR A 260 -30.67 5.22 22.01
N THR A 261 -29.66 4.35 22.16
CA THR A 261 -28.46 4.64 22.95
C THR A 261 -27.65 5.74 22.28
N GLU A 262 -26.70 6.34 22.99
CA GLU A 262 -25.80 7.35 22.40
C GLU A 262 -24.98 6.78 21.21
N GLU A 263 -24.67 5.47 21.26
CA GLU A 263 -24.04 4.76 20.15
C GLU A 263 -24.98 4.67 18.93
N HIS A 264 -26.26 4.32 19.14
CA HIS A 264 -27.27 4.27 18.05
C HIS A 264 -27.48 5.65 17.41
N LYS A 265 -27.56 6.71 18.22
CA LYS A 265 -27.65 8.10 17.71
C LYS A 265 -26.41 8.48 16.89
N GLY A 266 -25.22 8.11 17.38
CA GLY A 266 -23.96 8.31 16.66
C GLY A 266 -23.93 7.61 15.30
N MET A 267 -24.38 6.36 15.25
CA MET A 267 -24.46 5.59 14.00
C MET A 267 -25.41 6.24 12.99
N VAL A 268 -26.63 6.58 13.40
CA VAL A 268 -27.62 7.21 12.49
C VAL A 268 -27.14 8.57 12.00
N ASN A 269 -26.53 9.40 12.86
CA ASN A 269 -26.00 10.70 12.48
C ASN A 269 -24.81 10.61 11.51
N PHE A 270 -23.96 9.59 11.68
CA PHE A 270 -22.89 9.29 10.73
C PHE A 270 -23.46 8.96 9.34
N VAL A 271 -24.50 8.13 9.28
CA VAL A 271 -25.17 7.80 8.00
C VAL A 271 -25.82 9.02 7.36
N LYS A 272 -26.52 9.85 8.14
CA LYS A 272 -27.09 11.12 7.64
C LYS A 272 -26.00 12.02 7.04
N SER A 273 -24.84 12.11 7.69
CA SER A 273 -23.69 12.91 7.20
C SER A 273 -23.09 12.37 5.90
N ILE A 274 -23.13 11.05 5.69
CA ILE A 274 -22.65 10.43 4.45
C ILE A 274 -23.64 10.63 3.31
N LEU A 275 -24.94 10.43 3.57
CA LEU A 275 -25.98 10.54 2.56
C LEU A 275 -26.15 11.98 2.06
N SER A 276 -25.98 12.97 2.94
CA SER A 276 -26.00 14.39 2.55
C SER A 276 -24.89 14.75 1.55
N VAL A 277 -23.72 14.12 1.67
CA VAL A 277 -22.58 14.33 0.75
C VAL A 277 -22.78 13.60 -0.58
N ILE A 278 -23.31 12.38 -0.54
CA ILE A 278 -23.39 11.51 -1.73
C ILE A 278 -24.61 11.81 -2.60
N ARG A 279 -25.75 12.14 -1.98
CA ARG A 279 -27.04 12.22 -2.69
C ARG A 279 -27.58 13.65 -2.83
N LYS A 280 -27.08 14.63 -2.06
CA LYS A 280 -27.51 16.05 -2.07
C LYS A 280 -29.03 16.27 -1.92
N SER A 281 -29.80 15.25 -1.52
CA SER A 281 -31.24 15.28 -1.30
C SER A 281 -31.55 14.64 0.05
N ASP A 282 -32.43 15.24 0.84
CA ASP A 282 -32.89 14.70 2.14
C ASP A 282 -34.02 13.67 2.01
N ASP A 283 -34.31 13.21 0.79
CA ASP A 283 -35.38 12.26 0.49
C ASP A 283 -34.94 10.81 0.75
N TYR A 284 -34.62 10.50 2.01
CA TYR A 284 -34.28 9.16 2.48
C TYR A 284 -34.77 8.94 3.91
N SER A 285 -35.18 7.71 4.24
CA SER A 285 -35.39 7.29 5.63
C SER A 285 -34.29 6.30 6.04
N ILE A 286 -33.96 6.32 7.33
CA ILE A 286 -32.95 5.45 7.92
C ILE A 286 -33.61 4.70 9.06
N GLU A 287 -33.46 3.37 9.07
CA GLU A 287 -33.94 2.50 10.12
C GLU A 287 -32.77 1.69 10.69
N LEU A 288 -32.85 1.39 11.99
CA LEU A 288 -31.87 0.58 12.71
C LEU A 288 -32.58 -0.66 13.29
N TYR A 289 -31.98 -1.82 13.06
CA TYR A 289 -32.49 -3.12 13.50
C TYR A 289 -31.43 -3.86 14.31
N ASP A 290 -31.87 -4.66 15.30
CA ASP A 290 -31.06 -5.80 15.76
C ASP A 290 -30.91 -6.81 14.62
N THR A 291 -29.74 -7.41 14.49
CA THR A 291 -29.47 -8.32 13.37
C THR A 291 -30.43 -9.50 13.30
N ASN A 292 -30.84 -10.09 14.43
CA ASN A 292 -31.80 -11.21 14.42
C ASN A 292 -33.18 -10.77 13.92
N ASP A 293 -33.55 -9.56 14.30
CA ASP A 293 -34.83 -8.96 13.98
C ASP A 293 -34.91 -8.50 12.53
N PHE A 294 -33.80 -8.00 11.99
CA PHE A 294 -33.62 -7.73 10.57
C PHE A 294 -33.71 -9.01 9.74
N ILE A 295 -33.01 -10.09 10.14
CA ILE A 295 -33.05 -11.37 9.42
C ILE A 295 -34.48 -11.90 9.33
N LYS A 296 -35.23 -11.86 10.44
CA LYS A 296 -36.65 -12.28 10.48
C LYS A 296 -37.54 -11.41 9.58
N ALA A 297 -37.32 -10.09 9.59
CA ALA A 297 -38.18 -9.15 8.89
C ALA A 297 -37.90 -9.11 7.37
N ALA A 298 -36.63 -9.12 6.97
CA ALA A 298 -36.21 -8.87 5.60
C ALA A 298 -35.86 -10.14 4.81
N ASN A 299 -35.67 -11.28 5.48
CA ASN A 299 -35.28 -12.58 4.92
C ASN A 299 -34.19 -12.49 3.80
N PRO A 300 -33.05 -11.82 4.05
CA PRO A 300 -32.01 -11.65 3.05
C PRO A 300 -31.36 -13.01 2.72
N SER A 301 -31.33 -13.37 1.44
CA SER A 301 -30.79 -14.67 1.00
C SER A 301 -29.28 -14.76 1.21
N ASN A 302 -28.82 -15.85 1.85
CA ASN A 302 -27.42 -16.30 1.93
C ASN A 302 -26.35 -15.31 2.45
N ASN A 303 -26.72 -14.34 3.29
CA ASN A 303 -25.73 -13.46 3.92
C ASN A 303 -25.40 -13.92 5.34
N HIS A 304 -24.11 -14.14 5.61
CA HIS A 304 -23.61 -14.36 6.95
C HIS A 304 -23.48 -13.02 7.67
N PHE A 305 -24.30 -12.79 8.68
CA PHE A 305 -24.21 -11.61 9.54
C PHE A 305 -23.21 -11.85 10.68
N THR A 306 -22.40 -10.84 10.96
CA THR A 306 -21.30 -10.84 11.93
C THR A 306 -21.36 -9.69 12.93
N LYS A 307 -22.28 -8.72 12.77
CA LYS A 307 -22.43 -7.59 13.71
C LYS A 307 -23.80 -7.57 14.37
N SER A 308 -23.90 -6.89 15.52
CA SER A 308 -25.13 -6.84 16.35
C SER A 308 -26.28 -6.02 15.76
N ASN A 309 -25.99 -5.04 14.89
CA ASN A 309 -26.99 -4.17 14.30
C ASN A 309 -26.89 -4.09 12.77
N VAL A 310 -28.02 -3.81 12.15
CA VAL A 310 -28.13 -3.52 10.70
C VAL A 310 -28.77 -2.15 10.52
N ILE A 311 -28.12 -1.28 9.75
CA ILE A 311 -28.77 -0.06 9.24
C ILE A 311 -29.37 -0.34 7.88
N VAL A 312 -30.60 0.10 7.69
CA VAL A 312 -31.30 0.09 6.40
C VAL A 312 -31.59 1.53 6.00
N VAL A 313 -31.28 1.86 4.75
CA VAL A 313 -31.60 3.16 4.15
C VAL A 313 -32.60 2.94 3.04
N TYR A 314 -33.74 3.62 3.13
CA TYR A 314 -34.78 3.61 2.11
C TYR A 314 -34.76 4.91 1.33
N SER A 315 -34.67 4.81 0.02
CA SER A 315 -34.77 5.94 -0.89
C SER A 315 -34.84 5.43 -2.33
N GLU A 316 -35.58 6.11 -3.20
CA GLU A 316 -35.80 5.67 -4.58
C GLU A 316 -34.47 5.50 -5.36
N GLY A 317 -34.27 4.36 -6.03
CA GLY A 317 -33.08 4.10 -6.86
C GLY A 317 -31.74 4.08 -6.13
N ILE A 318 -31.73 3.85 -4.81
CA ILE A 318 -30.53 3.92 -3.98
C ILE A 318 -29.57 2.73 -4.18
N ASP A 319 -30.05 1.63 -4.76
CA ASP A 319 -29.23 0.48 -5.14
C ASP A 319 -28.08 0.87 -6.09
N SER A 320 -28.33 1.84 -6.98
CA SER A 320 -27.36 2.35 -7.96
C SER A 320 -26.10 2.95 -7.34
N ILE A 321 -26.15 3.36 -6.06
CA ILE A 321 -25.02 3.93 -5.32
C ILE A 321 -24.40 2.96 -4.31
N SER A 322 -24.96 1.76 -4.11
CA SER A 322 -24.47 0.74 -3.15
C SER A 322 -22.96 0.50 -3.26
N GLY A 323 -22.44 0.29 -4.46
CA GLY A 323 -21.01 0.08 -4.70
C GLY A 323 -20.12 1.31 -4.48
N LYS A 324 -20.64 2.53 -4.64
CA LYS A 324 -19.93 3.76 -4.28
C LYS A 324 -19.92 3.96 -2.76
N LEU A 325 -21.07 3.74 -2.13
CA LEU A 325 -21.25 3.86 -0.69
C LEU A 325 -20.37 2.85 0.04
N SER A 326 -20.35 1.59 -0.40
CA SER A 326 -19.49 0.53 0.14
C SER A 326 -18.01 0.91 0.14
N LYS A 327 -17.51 1.48 -0.96
CA LYS A 327 -16.13 1.99 -1.05
C LYS A 327 -15.88 3.20 -0.14
N PHE A 328 -16.87 4.07 0.03
CA PHE A 328 -16.77 5.28 0.85
C PHE A 328 -16.75 4.96 2.34
N ILE A 329 -17.63 4.07 2.80
CA ILE A 329 -17.74 3.70 4.23
C ILE A 329 -16.81 2.54 4.63
N GLY A 330 -16.19 1.87 3.66
CA GLY A 330 -15.31 0.72 3.91
C GLY A 330 -16.04 -0.50 4.45
N LYS A 331 -17.33 -0.65 4.11
CA LYS A 331 -18.19 -1.77 4.52
C LYS A 331 -18.93 -2.34 3.32
N ASP A 332 -19.32 -3.61 3.39
CA ASP A 332 -20.16 -4.21 2.36
C ASP A 332 -21.59 -3.66 2.48
N VAL A 333 -22.02 -2.93 1.45
CA VAL A 333 -23.39 -2.37 1.35
C VAL A 333 -24.16 -3.22 0.36
N MET A 334 -25.22 -3.85 0.85
CA MET A 334 -26.04 -4.79 0.09
C MET A 334 -27.37 -4.13 -0.29
N ALA A 335 -27.87 -4.41 -1.50
CA ALA A 335 -29.21 -3.98 -1.90
C ALA A 335 -30.24 -5.02 -1.44
N LEU A 336 -31.30 -4.57 -0.76
CA LEU A 336 -32.50 -5.35 -0.48
C LEU A 336 -33.41 -5.36 -1.70
N ASN A 337 -33.57 -4.19 -2.32
CA ASN A 337 -34.27 -3.97 -3.59
C ASN A 337 -33.80 -2.64 -4.21
N SER A 338 -34.44 -2.18 -5.30
CA SER A 338 -34.07 -0.92 -5.97
C SER A 338 -34.16 0.31 -5.07
N ASN A 339 -34.95 0.26 -4.00
CA ASN A 339 -35.26 1.39 -3.14
C ASN A 339 -34.74 1.23 -1.72
N SER A 340 -33.99 0.16 -1.41
CA SER A 340 -33.39 -0.01 -0.09
C SER A 340 -32.07 -0.74 -0.11
N ILE A 341 -31.13 -0.25 0.69
CA ILE A 341 -29.80 -0.82 0.92
C ILE A 341 -29.56 -0.98 2.42
N TYR A 342 -28.67 -1.91 2.78
CA TYR A 342 -28.33 -2.16 4.18
C TYR A 342 -26.87 -2.57 4.36
N TRP A 343 -26.36 -2.42 5.59
CA TRP A 343 -25.05 -2.94 5.99
C TRP A 343 -24.95 -3.10 7.50
N GLU A 344 -23.91 -3.83 7.93
CA GLU A 344 -23.68 -4.24 9.30
C GLU A 344 -22.88 -3.21 10.13
N LEU A 345 -23.32 -2.99 11.38
CA LEU A 345 -22.75 -2.07 12.36
C LEU A 345 -22.81 -2.65 13.78
N GLY A 346 -21.96 -2.15 14.67
CA GLY A 346 -21.92 -2.59 16.08
C GLY A 346 -20.89 -3.65 16.38
N THR A 347 -21.06 -4.31 17.54
CA THR A 347 -20.17 -5.33 18.10
C THR A 347 -20.24 -6.65 17.31
N GLU A 348 -19.18 -7.46 17.37
CA GLU A 348 -19.20 -8.78 16.74
C GLU A 348 -20.12 -9.76 17.46
N ILE A 349 -20.89 -10.53 16.67
CA ILE A 349 -21.77 -11.59 17.15
C ILE A 349 -21.37 -12.94 16.56
N SER A 350 -21.62 -14.03 17.29
CA SER A 350 -21.37 -15.40 16.83
C SER A 350 -22.22 -15.73 15.59
N PRO A 351 -21.75 -16.58 14.66
CA PRO A 351 -22.47 -16.90 13.44
C PRO A 351 -23.85 -17.52 13.73
N ILE A 352 -24.91 -16.90 13.20
CA ILE A 352 -26.28 -17.43 13.32
C ILE A 352 -26.48 -18.49 12.23
N THR A 353 -26.45 -19.77 12.61
CA THR A 353 -26.60 -20.90 11.69
C THR A 353 -28.07 -21.13 11.34
N HIS A 354 -28.51 -20.76 10.13
CA HIS A 354 -29.79 -21.24 9.60
C HIS A 354 -29.65 -22.70 9.15
N GLN A 355 -30.21 -23.63 9.94
CA GLN A 355 -30.48 -24.99 9.48
C GLN A 355 -31.59 -24.95 8.43
N ALA A 356 -31.22 -25.08 7.16
CA ALA A 356 -32.14 -25.47 6.09
C ALA A 356 -31.63 -26.77 5.47
N SER A 357 -32.38 -27.83 5.71
CA SER A 357 -32.16 -29.20 5.26
C SER A 357 -32.52 -29.39 3.78
N LEU A 358 -31.88 -30.39 3.14
CA LEU A 358 -32.21 -31.13 1.90
C LEU A 358 -31.33 -30.80 0.66
N PRO A 359 -31.17 -31.74 -0.29
CA PRO A 359 -30.59 -33.08 -0.16
C PRO A 359 -29.35 -33.26 -1.07
N ILE A 360 -28.47 -34.19 -0.68
CA ILE A 360 -27.24 -34.54 -1.41
C ILE A 360 -27.58 -35.09 -2.81
N GLN A 361 -27.24 -34.35 -3.86
CA GLN A 361 -26.99 -34.92 -5.17
C GLN A 361 -25.50 -35.28 -5.27
N GLN A 362 -25.22 -36.58 -5.39
CA GLN A 362 -23.89 -37.09 -5.68
C GLN A 362 -23.40 -36.53 -7.01
N PRO A 363 -22.19 -35.95 -7.09
CA PRO A 363 -21.55 -35.71 -8.36
C PRO A 363 -21.07 -37.05 -8.93
N SER A 364 -21.48 -37.31 -10.17
CA SER A 364 -20.93 -38.33 -11.04
C SER A 364 -19.41 -38.26 -11.07
N LYS A 365 -18.78 -39.44 -10.92
CA LYS A 365 -17.36 -39.66 -11.23
C LYS A 365 -17.12 -39.27 -12.69
N ASP A 366 -16.34 -38.22 -12.91
CA ASP A 366 -15.18 -38.19 -13.81
C ASP A 366 -14.55 -36.77 -13.76
N ASP A 367 -13.22 -36.74 -13.86
CA ASP A 367 -12.29 -35.58 -13.72
C ASP A 367 -11.87 -35.15 -12.31
N ALA A 368 -11.19 -36.07 -11.62
CA ALA A 368 -10.39 -35.76 -10.44
C ALA A 368 -9.02 -35.13 -10.81
N GLN A 369 -9.00 -33.81 -10.97
CA GLN A 369 -7.87 -32.98 -10.53
C GLN A 369 -8.41 -31.89 -9.60
N SER A 370 -8.49 -32.24 -8.31
CA SER A 370 -8.78 -31.29 -7.24
C SER A 370 -7.71 -30.21 -7.22
N THR A 371 -7.99 -29.01 -7.75
CA THR A 371 -7.15 -27.84 -7.51
C THR A 371 -7.35 -27.38 -6.07
N GLN A 372 -6.49 -27.87 -5.18
CA GLN A 372 -6.46 -27.42 -3.79
C GLN A 372 -6.19 -25.89 -3.75
N LYS A 373 -7.14 -25.11 -3.23
CA LYS A 373 -7.01 -23.65 -3.15
C LYS A 373 -6.01 -23.27 -2.05
N ILE A 374 -4.86 -22.74 -2.44
CA ILE A 374 -3.78 -22.35 -1.52
C ILE A 374 -4.16 -21.07 -0.79
N ILE A 375 -4.09 -21.10 0.54
CA ILE A 375 -4.35 -19.95 1.41
C ILE A 375 -3.00 -19.27 1.71
N PHE A 376 -2.78 -18.13 1.06
CA PHE A 376 -1.62 -17.28 1.35
C PHE A 376 -1.87 -16.43 2.60
N ARG A 377 -0.80 -16.17 3.34
CA ARG A 377 -0.85 -15.25 4.48
C ARG A 377 -1.23 -13.82 4.05
N LYS A 378 -1.66 -13.02 5.01
CA LYS A 378 -1.87 -11.58 4.78
C LYS A 378 -0.55 -10.89 4.44
N SER A 379 -0.57 -10.08 3.39
CA SER A 379 0.59 -9.33 2.89
C SER A 379 0.23 -7.92 2.43
N ARG A 380 -1.02 -7.50 2.60
CA ARG A 380 -1.51 -6.20 2.15
C ARG A 380 -2.21 -5.47 3.28
N THR A 381 -1.94 -4.18 3.39
CA THR A 381 -2.59 -3.30 4.36
C THR A 381 -2.73 -1.87 3.82
N VAL A 382 -3.42 -1.04 4.58
CA VAL A 382 -3.50 0.41 4.40
C VAL A 382 -2.90 1.04 5.65
N LEU A 383 -2.14 2.12 5.47
CA LEU A 383 -1.61 2.88 6.59
C LEU A 383 -2.78 3.51 7.37
N PRO A 384 -2.84 3.40 8.71
CA PRO A 384 -3.90 4.01 9.50
C PRO A 384 -4.02 5.50 9.19
N HIS A 385 -5.24 6.01 9.08
CA HIS A 385 -5.49 7.38 8.63
C HIS A 385 -4.79 8.43 9.51
N TRP A 386 -4.77 8.23 10.83
CA TRP A 386 -4.08 9.11 11.76
C TRP A 386 -2.57 9.14 11.48
N LEU A 387 -1.97 7.98 11.18
CA LEU A 387 -0.53 7.83 10.96
C LEU A 387 -0.13 8.43 9.62
N ASP A 388 -0.92 8.19 8.58
CA ASP A 388 -0.79 8.80 7.25
C ASP A 388 -0.81 10.33 7.35
N ARG A 389 -1.81 10.90 8.01
CA ARG A 389 -1.87 12.35 8.24
C ARG A 389 -0.69 12.85 9.07
N TYR A 390 -0.35 12.17 10.16
CA TYR A 390 0.73 12.60 11.03
C TYR A 390 2.08 12.65 10.31
N ILE A 391 2.45 11.60 9.57
CA ILE A 391 3.74 11.59 8.87
C ILE A 391 3.77 12.58 7.70
N PHE A 392 2.72 12.65 6.87
CA PHE A 392 2.75 13.49 5.66
C PHE A 392 2.38 14.96 5.90
N GLU A 393 1.46 15.26 6.82
CA GLU A 393 0.99 16.62 7.10
C GLU A 393 1.77 17.26 8.26
N SER A 394 1.94 16.55 9.37
CA SER A 394 2.55 17.12 10.58
C SER A 394 4.07 17.07 10.55
N ILE A 395 4.66 15.92 10.17
CA ILE A 395 6.12 15.78 10.07
C ILE A 395 6.64 16.30 8.71
N GLY A 396 5.79 16.32 7.69
CA GLY A 396 6.16 16.79 6.34
C GLY A 396 6.93 15.76 5.53
N ALA A 397 6.67 14.48 5.77
CA ALA A 397 7.27 13.38 5.03
C ALA A 397 6.99 13.47 3.52
N LYS A 398 7.90 12.93 2.70
CA LYS A 398 7.83 13.00 1.24
C LYS A 398 8.03 11.61 0.63
N TYR A 399 7.06 11.14 -0.13
CA TYR A 399 7.22 9.92 -0.92
C TYR A 399 8.13 10.21 -2.12
N ARG A 400 9.35 9.67 -2.10
CA ARG A 400 10.34 9.74 -3.17
C ARG A 400 11.20 8.47 -3.16
N PRO A 401 10.78 7.41 -3.87
CA PRO A 401 11.55 6.18 -3.94
C PRO A 401 12.86 6.38 -4.70
N GLU A 402 14.00 6.21 -4.02
CA GLU A 402 15.34 6.26 -4.62
C GLU A 402 16.23 5.19 -3.98
N HIS A 403 16.39 4.06 -4.67
CA HIS A 403 16.94 2.85 -4.05
C HIS A 403 18.43 2.94 -3.66
N THR A 404 19.21 3.82 -4.28
CA THR A 404 20.67 3.90 -4.09
C THR A 404 21.09 4.83 -2.95
N ARG A 405 20.35 5.92 -2.68
CA ARG A 405 20.72 6.89 -1.63
C ARG A 405 20.33 6.45 -0.22
N TYR A 406 19.25 5.68 -0.10
CA TYR A 406 18.66 5.24 1.18
C TYR A 406 19.00 3.78 1.53
N GLU A 407 19.96 3.17 0.82
CA GLU A 407 20.50 1.86 1.18
C GLU A 407 21.37 1.93 2.45
N TYR A 408 21.91 3.12 2.78
CA TYR A 408 22.69 3.36 3.99
C TYR A 408 22.03 4.44 4.87
N ASN A 409 21.49 4.04 6.02
CA ASN A 409 20.63 4.89 6.84
C ASN A 409 21.37 5.69 7.93
N LEU A 410 22.60 5.28 8.23
CA LEU A 410 23.41 5.86 9.31
C LEU A 410 23.78 7.34 9.09
N ASP A 411 23.89 7.78 7.84
CA ASP A 411 24.33 9.14 7.47
C ASP A 411 23.21 9.99 6.85
N LEU A 412 21.94 9.62 7.05
CA LEU A 412 20.83 10.46 6.58
C LEU A 412 20.77 11.78 7.37
N SER A 413 20.73 12.88 6.64
CA SER A 413 20.43 14.21 7.17
C SER A 413 18.97 14.32 7.62
N LYS A 414 18.65 15.36 8.39
CA LYS A 414 17.29 15.64 8.84
C LYS A 414 16.29 15.76 7.68
N GLU A 415 16.70 16.37 6.57
CA GLU A 415 15.89 16.52 5.36
C GLU A 415 15.65 15.18 4.67
N GLU A 416 16.64 14.30 4.69
CA GLU A 416 16.57 12.95 4.12
C GLU A 416 15.72 12.00 4.96
N ILE A 417 15.67 12.18 6.29
CA ILE A 417 14.73 11.47 7.16
C ILE A 417 13.28 11.73 6.76
N ALA A 418 12.93 12.94 6.32
CA ALA A 418 11.57 13.22 5.83
C ALA A 418 11.23 12.40 4.57
N ILE A 419 12.20 12.14 3.71
CA ILE A 419 12.01 11.28 2.54
C ILE A 419 11.92 9.81 2.96
N TYR A 420 12.78 9.39 3.90
CA TYR A 420 12.76 8.04 4.45
C TYR A 420 11.41 7.71 5.09
N LEU A 421 10.89 8.63 5.91
CA LEU A 421 9.55 8.55 6.52
C LEU A 421 8.41 8.48 5.50
N GLY A 422 8.56 9.12 4.35
CA GLY A 422 7.52 9.11 3.32
C GLY A 422 7.54 7.86 2.45
N THR A 423 8.66 7.13 2.43
CA THR A 423 8.94 6.06 1.44
C THR A 423 9.12 4.70 2.10
N TYR A 424 10.01 4.58 3.09
CA TYR A 424 10.40 3.30 3.68
C TYR A 424 9.64 3.00 4.97
N PHE A 425 9.31 4.01 5.77
CA PHE A 425 8.52 3.83 6.99
C PHE A 425 7.16 3.13 6.74
N PRO A 426 6.34 3.53 5.74
CA PRO A 426 5.06 2.84 5.47
C PRO A 426 5.26 1.38 5.04
N ARG A 427 6.37 1.09 4.34
CA ARG A 427 6.74 -0.28 3.93
C ARG A 427 7.11 -1.12 5.15
N SER A 428 8.01 -0.64 6.01
CA SER A 428 8.40 -1.31 7.26
C SER A 428 7.20 -1.52 8.19
N TYR A 429 6.28 -0.55 8.28
CA TYR A 429 5.01 -0.69 8.97
C TYR A 429 4.19 -1.87 8.42
N SER A 430 4.00 -1.93 7.10
CA SER A 430 3.19 -2.98 6.47
C SER A 430 3.83 -4.37 6.60
N GLU A 431 5.15 -4.46 6.49
CA GLU A 431 5.90 -5.71 6.69
C GLU A 431 5.65 -6.24 8.10
N SER A 432 5.96 -5.45 9.12
CA SER A 432 5.79 -5.83 10.52
C SER A 432 4.33 -6.10 10.86
N PHE A 433 3.42 -5.16 10.57
CA PHE A 433 1.99 -5.31 10.86
C PHE A 433 1.44 -6.59 10.24
N CYS A 434 1.70 -6.87 8.96
CA CYS A 434 1.18 -8.08 8.33
C CYS A 434 1.79 -9.34 8.95
N ILE A 435 3.08 -9.35 9.28
CA ILE A 435 3.74 -10.51 9.93
C ILE A 435 3.09 -10.78 11.29
N TYR A 436 2.98 -9.78 12.16
CA TYR A 436 2.39 -9.97 13.50
C TYR A 436 0.88 -10.15 13.47
N ASP A 437 0.16 -9.58 12.51
CA ASP A 437 -1.27 -9.85 12.31
C ASP A 437 -1.50 -11.32 11.97
N ASN A 438 -0.65 -11.93 11.14
CA ASN A 438 -0.72 -13.37 10.89
C ASN A 438 -0.30 -14.20 12.12
N LEU A 439 0.73 -13.77 12.84
CA LEU A 439 1.24 -14.50 14.01
C LEU A 439 0.27 -14.47 15.20
N LEU A 440 -0.30 -13.30 15.52
CA LEU A 440 -1.28 -13.11 16.59
C LEU A 440 -2.68 -13.62 16.22
N LYS A 441 -2.95 -13.87 14.94
CA LYS A 441 -4.16 -14.60 14.52
C LYS A 441 -4.07 -16.10 14.85
N ASN A 442 -2.87 -16.65 15.01
CA ASN A 442 -2.71 -18.05 15.40
C ASN A 442 -3.19 -18.23 16.84
N GLU A 443 -4.21 -19.06 17.04
CA GLU A 443 -4.88 -19.21 18.34
C GLU A 443 -3.92 -19.65 19.46
N ASN A 444 -2.97 -20.54 19.16
CA ASN A 444 -2.01 -21.03 20.14
C ASN A 444 -1.07 -19.91 20.60
N TYR A 445 -0.49 -19.17 19.66
CA TYR A 445 0.40 -18.07 20.01
C TYR A 445 -0.35 -16.91 20.66
N HIS A 446 -1.55 -16.59 20.16
CA HIS A 446 -2.44 -15.61 20.76
C HIS A 446 -2.72 -15.94 22.24
N HIS A 447 -3.07 -17.20 22.55
CA HIS A 447 -3.34 -17.64 23.91
C HIS A 447 -2.11 -17.52 24.83
N ILE A 448 -0.90 -17.77 24.30
CA ILE A 448 0.35 -17.64 25.05
C ILE A 448 0.62 -16.17 25.37
N ILE A 449 0.65 -15.32 24.33
CA ILE A 449 1.03 -13.91 24.50
C ILE A 449 0.00 -13.12 25.30
N SER A 450 -1.29 -13.49 25.23
CA SER A 450 -2.38 -12.80 25.96
C SER A 450 -2.30 -12.95 27.49
N LYS A 451 -1.45 -13.86 28.00
CA LYS A 451 -1.19 -14.02 29.44
C LYS A 451 -0.21 -12.99 29.98
N HIS A 452 0.50 -12.29 29.11
CA HIS A 452 1.50 -11.31 29.50
C HIS A 452 0.83 -9.98 29.83
N SER A 453 1.08 -9.46 31.03
CA SER A 453 0.71 -8.08 31.39
C SER A 453 1.78 -7.06 30.99
N ILE A 454 3.02 -7.53 30.77
CA ILE A 454 4.16 -6.76 30.32
C ILE A 454 4.75 -7.46 29.11
N ILE A 455 4.98 -6.71 28.04
CA ILE A 455 5.65 -7.17 26.81
C ILE A 455 6.90 -6.32 26.62
N ASN A 456 8.06 -6.97 26.66
CA ASN A 456 9.35 -6.34 26.41
C ASN A 456 9.72 -6.53 24.93
N VAL A 457 10.11 -5.44 24.30
CA VAL A 457 10.42 -5.35 22.88
C VAL A 457 11.83 -4.78 22.71
N LEU A 458 12.66 -5.48 21.95
CA LEU A 458 14.00 -5.02 21.56
C LEU A 458 14.04 -4.77 20.07
N ASP A 459 14.44 -3.57 19.65
CA ASP A 459 14.62 -3.22 18.24
C ASP A 459 16.05 -2.77 17.94
N ILE A 460 16.79 -3.56 17.17
CA ILE A 460 18.18 -3.30 16.79
C ILE A 460 18.24 -2.81 15.34
N GLY A 461 18.61 -1.55 15.16
CA GLY A 461 18.54 -0.87 13.85
C GLY A 461 17.13 -0.33 13.57
N CYS A 462 16.49 0.23 14.59
CA CYS A 462 15.07 0.60 14.56
C CYS A 462 14.69 1.70 13.56
N GLY A 463 15.68 2.45 13.06
CA GLY A 463 15.48 3.57 12.15
C GLY A 463 14.41 4.53 12.67
N THR A 464 13.41 4.79 11.84
CA THR A 464 12.28 5.66 12.17
C THR A 464 11.11 4.94 12.83
N GLY A 465 11.19 3.62 13.07
CA GLY A 465 10.22 2.86 13.86
C GLY A 465 8.98 2.34 13.14
N GLY A 466 9.03 2.10 11.83
CA GLY A 466 7.86 1.60 11.09
C GLY A 466 7.42 0.23 11.60
N GLU A 467 8.40 -0.64 11.85
CA GLU A 467 8.26 -1.98 12.40
C GLU A 467 7.63 -1.99 13.80
N LEU A 468 8.07 -1.10 14.70
CA LEU A 468 7.53 -0.95 16.04
C LEU A 468 6.05 -0.55 15.99
N VAL A 469 5.72 0.45 15.17
CA VAL A 469 4.31 0.86 15.00
C VAL A 469 3.47 -0.28 14.41
N GLY A 470 4.04 -1.07 13.51
CA GLY A 470 3.39 -2.27 12.96
C GLY A 470 3.07 -3.33 14.02
N LEU A 471 4.02 -3.63 14.91
CA LEU A 471 3.81 -4.55 16.04
C LEU A 471 2.77 -4.00 17.01
N ILE A 472 2.91 -2.75 17.46
CA ILE A 472 1.99 -2.15 18.45
C ILE A 472 0.57 -2.12 17.88
N THR A 473 0.40 -1.85 16.59
CA THR A 473 -0.91 -1.90 15.93
C THR A 473 -1.49 -3.32 15.94
N ALA A 474 -0.66 -4.34 15.72
CA ALA A 474 -1.10 -5.73 15.80
C ALA A 474 -1.46 -6.13 17.24
N LEU A 475 -0.63 -5.77 18.24
CA LEU A 475 -0.93 -6.00 19.66
C LEU A 475 -2.25 -5.33 20.07
N THR A 476 -2.43 -4.05 19.70
CA THR A 476 -3.66 -3.29 19.97
C THR A 476 -4.89 -3.96 19.38
N LYS A 477 -4.76 -4.54 18.18
CA LYS A 477 -5.86 -5.25 17.51
C LYS A 477 -6.25 -6.54 18.22
N TYR A 478 -5.28 -7.31 18.72
CA TYR A 478 -5.52 -8.67 19.21
C TYR A 478 -5.62 -8.77 20.73
N LEU A 479 -5.02 -7.84 21.49
CA LEU A 479 -5.00 -7.88 22.96
C LEU A 479 -5.99 -6.84 23.51
N PRO A 480 -7.22 -7.24 23.91
CA PRO A 480 -8.22 -6.29 24.41
C PRO A 480 -7.88 -5.74 25.80
N THR A 481 -7.13 -6.50 26.60
CA THR A 481 -6.68 -6.09 27.92
C THR A 481 -5.50 -5.14 27.79
N SER A 482 -5.50 -4.05 28.56
CA SER A 482 -4.35 -3.15 28.63
C SER A 482 -3.13 -3.88 29.19
N ILE A 483 -2.00 -3.75 28.49
CA ILE A 483 -0.69 -4.25 28.88
C ILE A 483 0.30 -3.09 28.88
N THR A 484 1.47 -3.31 29.48
CA THR A 484 2.61 -2.39 29.35
C THR A 484 3.58 -2.92 28.30
N ILE A 485 3.88 -2.11 27.30
CA ILE A 485 4.85 -2.41 26.24
C ILE A 485 6.12 -1.62 26.54
N HIS A 486 7.15 -2.30 27.02
CA HIS A 486 8.48 -1.72 27.20
C HIS A 486 9.30 -1.91 25.92
N ILE A 487 9.90 -0.84 25.41
CA ILE A 487 10.63 -0.84 24.14
C ILE A 487 12.04 -0.31 24.37
N ASP A 488 13.03 -1.15 24.08
CA ASP A 488 14.43 -0.76 23.92
C ASP A 488 14.75 -0.65 22.43
N ALA A 489 14.94 0.57 21.92
CA ALA A 489 15.17 0.82 20.50
C ALA A 489 16.57 1.40 20.25
N PHE A 490 17.39 0.72 19.45
CA PHE A 490 18.77 1.09 19.13
C PHE A 490 18.88 1.54 17.68
N ASP A 491 19.56 2.66 17.44
CA ASP A 491 19.95 3.09 16.10
C ASP A 491 21.23 3.94 16.14
N GLY A 492 21.95 3.98 15.02
CA GLY A 492 23.15 4.81 14.88
C GLY A 492 22.89 6.21 14.36
N ASN A 493 21.63 6.57 14.04
CA ASN A 493 21.20 7.87 13.56
C ASN A 493 20.25 8.55 14.56
N GLU A 494 20.72 9.65 15.17
CA GLU A 494 19.94 10.39 16.18
C GLU A 494 18.69 11.07 15.59
N TYR A 495 18.69 11.44 14.31
CA TYR A 495 17.51 12.00 13.65
C TYR A 495 16.43 10.94 13.46
N SER A 496 16.83 9.71 13.13
CA SER A 496 15.93 8.55 13.08
C SER A 496 15.30 8.28 14.45
N LEU A 497 16.11 8.26 15.52
CA LEU A 497 15.63 8.11 16.90
C LEU A 497 14.68 9.25 17.31
N SER A 498 14.99 10.48 16.91
CA SER A 498 14.10 11.62 17.15
C SER A 498 12.76 11.48 16.45
N ALA A 499 12.75 10.99 15.21
CA ALA A 499 11.51 10.73 14.47
C ALA A 499 10.69 9.60 15.12
N LEU A 500 11.35 8.51 15.51
CA LEU A 500 10.75 7.41 16.26
C LEU A 500 10.07 7.91 17.54
N ARG A 501 10.75 8.72 18.36
CA ARG A 501 10.18 9.28 19.60
C ARG A 501 8.90 10.06 19.34
N ASN A 502 8.89 10.92 18.33
CA ASN A 502 7.71 11.71 17.95
C ASN A 502 6.54 10.83 17.51
N ILE A 503 6.81 9.80 16.70
CA ILE A 503 5.80 8.88 16.20
C ILE A 503 5.23 8.02 17.33
N ILE A 504 6.07 7.49 18.22
CA ILE A 504 5.60 6.71 19.37
C ILE A 504 4.83 7.60 20.36
N MET A 505 5.23 8.86 20.55
CA MET A 505 4.45 9.81 21.34
C MET A 505 3.02 9.95 20.78
N MET A 506 2.86 10.05 19.46
CA MET A 506 1.54 10.05 18.83
C MET A 506 0.83 8.69 19.00
N MET A 507 1.54 7.58 18.81
CA MET A 507 1.00 6.22 18.93
C MET A 507 0.39 5.95 20.31
N LYS A 508 0.94 6.52 21.39
CA LYS A 508 0.38 6.38 22.75
C LYS A 508 -1.07 6.83 22.86
N SER A 509 -1.53 7.76 22.00
CA SER A 509 -2.93 8.20 21.95
C SER A 509 -3.85 7.32 21.10
N GLN A 510 -3.28 6.35 20.38
CA GLN A 510 -3.95 5.52 19.38
C GLN A 510 -4.08 4.05 19.82
N THR A 511 -3.60 3.73 21.03
CA THR A 511 -3.72 2.41 21.65
C THR A 511 -4.21 2.55 23.09
N HIS A 512 -4.87 1.52 23.59
CA HIS A 512 -5.23 1.39 25.01
C HIS A 512 -4.09 0.84 25.86
N HIS A 513 -2.97 0.43 25.25
CA HIS A 513 -1.80 -0.06 25.97
C HIS A 513 -0.92 1.08 26.47
N THR A 514 -0.23 0.85 27.58
CA THR A 514 0.85 1.73 28.04
C THR A 514 2.11 1.43 27.23
N ILE A 515 2.79 2.45 26.73
CA ILE A 515 4.05 2.30 25.99
C ILE A 515 5.15 3.07 26.71
N ASP A 516 6.23 2.38 27.06
CA ASP A 516 7.45 2.97 27.59
C ASP A 516 8.60 2.74 26.59
N LEU A 517 9.08 3.83 26.01
CA LEU A 517 10.13 3.80 24.99
C LEU A 517 11.43 4.35 25.56
N VAL A 518 12.49 3.55 25.45
CA VAL A 518 13.87 3.95 25.68
C VAL A 518 14.63 3.85 24.36
N THR A 519 15.19 4.98 23.92
CA THR A 519 16.01 5.03 22.70
C THR A 519 17.49 5.09 23.05
N HIS A 520 18.29 4.30 22.35
CA HIS A 520 19.72 4.17 22.57
C HIS A 520 20.48 4.50 21.28
N PHE A 521 21.26 5.59 21.31
CA PHE A 521 22.15 5.93 20.21
C PHE A 521 23.38 5.01 20.21
N LYS A 522 23.52 4.17 19.18
CA LYS A 522 24.62 3.19 19.10
C LYS A 522 25.09 2.98 17.66
N LYS A 523 26.34 3.37 17.40
CA LYS A 523 27.05 3.06 16.15
C LYS A 523 27.87 1.79 16.29
N TYR A 524 27.76 0.90 15.32
CA TYR A 524 28.55 -0.33 15.27
C TYR A 524 29.82 -0.09 14.42
N ALA A 525 30.98 -0.36 15.03
CA ALA A 525 32.26 -0.44 14.32
C ALA A 525 32.55 -1.89 13.92
N LEU A 526 33.66 -2.13 13.21
CA LEU A 526 34.11 -3.49 12.86
C LEU A 526 34.09 -4.39 14.11
N LYS A 527 33.15 -5.33 14.15
CA LYS A 527 32.87 -6.15 15.33
C LYS A 527 32.65 -7.60 14.90
N SER A 528 33.02 -8.53 15.78
CA SER A 528 32.75 -9.97 15.58
C SER A 528 31.32 -10.37 15.93
N LYS A 529 30.56 -9.50 16.59
CA LYS A 529 29.16 -9.67 17.02
C LYS A 529 28.51 -8.33 17.36
N ILE A 530 27.18 -8.29 17.46
CA ILE A 530 26.50 -7.13 18.06
C ILE A 530 26.78 -7.10 19.56
N ASP A 531 27.07 -5.90 20.05
CA ASP A 531 27.35 -5.67 21.46
C ASP A 531 26.04 -5.47 22.23
N THR A 532 25.71 -6.48 23.05
CA THR A 532 24.51 -6.55 23.88
C THR A 532 24.80 -6.32 25.37
N ASN A 533 25.95 -5.75 25.73
CA ASN A 533 26.33 -5.55 27.14
C ASN A 533 25.31 -4.71 27.92
N ASP A 534 24.70 -3.73 27.25
CA ASP A 534 23.68 -2.84 27.83
C ASP A 534 22.34 -3.56 28.11
N LEU A 535 22.18 -4.78 27.60
CA LEU A 535 20.96 -5.59 27.64
C LEU A 535 21.09 -6.82 28.55
N LYS A 536 22.21 -6.93 29.29
CA LYS A 536 22.47 -8.09 30.15
C LYS A 536 21.34 -8.29 31.16
N ASN A 537 20.89 -9.54 31.27
CA ASN A 537 19.82 -10.00 32.17
C ASN A 537 18.39 -9.57 31.79
N GLN A 538 18.20 -8.96 30.62
CA GLN A 538 16.86 -8.70 30.09
C GLN A 538 16.43 -9.83 29.14
N VAL A 539 15.14 -10.15 29.14
CA VAL A 539 14.50 -11.08 28.21
C VAL A 539 13.36 -10.37 27.48
N TYR A 540 13.15 -10.73 26.22
CA TYR A 540 12.23 -10.03 25.33
C TYR A 540 11.25 -10.98 24.66
N GLU A 541 9.97 -10.61 24.65
CA GLU A 541 8.91 -11.31 23.92
C GLU A 541 9.00 -11.04 22.41
N PHE A 542 9.49 -9.86 22.03
CA PHE A 542 9.72 -9.51 20.64
C PHE A 542 11.11 -8.92 20.44
N ILE A 543 11.87 -9.49 19.51
CA ILE A 543 13.14 -8.93 19.06
C ILE A 543 13.06 -8.64 17.56
N PHE A 544 13.60 -7.49 17.16
CA PHE A 544 13.75 -7.07 15.77
C PHE A 544 15.21 -6.88 15.39
N CYS A 545 15.52 -7.23 14.14
CA CYS A 545 16.65 -6.67 13.43
C CYS A 545 16.29 -6.64 11.94
N ASN A 546 15.73 -5.52 11.50
CA ASN A 546 15.13 -5.36 10.18
C ASN A 546 15.99 -4.44 9.31
N LYS A 547 16.35 -4.90 8.10
CA LYS A 547 17.09 -4.16 7.07
C LYS A 547 18.44 -3.56 7.49
N MET A 548 18.96 -3.96 8.64
CA MET A 548 20.25 -3.50 9.15
C MET A 548 21.42 -4.41 8.74
N VAL A 549 21.19 -5.72 8.64
CA VAL A 549 22.30 -6.68 8.44
C VAL A 549 22.95 -6.53 7.07
N CYS A 550 22.18 -6.26 6.01
CA CYS A 550 22.72 -5.93 4.69
C CYS A 550 23.65 -4.69 4.72
N GLU A 551 23.32 -3.67 5.53
CA GLU A 551 24.16 -2.49 5.73
C GLU A 551 25.48 -2.87 6.42
N LEU A 552 25.42 -3.73 7.44
CA LEU A 552 26.61 -4.22 8.15
C LEU A 552 27.54 -5.04 7.25
N ILE A 553 27.00 -5.82 6.31
CA ILE A 553 27.77 -6.57 5.33
C ILE A 553 28.39 -5.61 4.31
N SER A 554 27.57 -4.78 3.66
CA SER A 554 28.00 -3.89 2.57
C SER A 554 29.05 -2.87 3.00
N HIS A 555 29.06 -2.46 4.28
CA HIS A 555 30.01 -1.51 4.84
C HIS A 555 31.15 -2.15 5.63
N ASP A 556 31.38 -3.47 5.45
CA ASP A 556 32.45 -4.23 6.11
C ASP A 556 32.45 -4.13 7.64
N VAL A 557 31.30 -3.90 8.27
CA VAL A 557 31.18 -3.85 9.74
C VAL A 557 31.15 -5.27 10.31
N ILE A 558 30.39 -6.16 9.67
CA ILE A 558 30.37 -7.60 9.93
C ILE A 558 30.33 -8.31 8.57
N PRO A 559 31.45 -8.41 7.85
CA PRO A 559 31.47 -8.85 6.44
C PRO A 559 31.23 -10.36 6.25
N THR A 560 31.38 -11.16 7.31
CA THR A 560 31.26 -12.63 7.25
C THR A 560 30.33 -13.14 8.32
N GLU A 561 29.52 -14.14 7.98
CA GLU A 561 28.61 -14.81 8.93
C GLU A 561 27.70 -13.83 9.69
N ALA A 562 27.31 -12.73 9.03
CA ALA A 562 26.65 -11.60 9.68
C ALA A 562 25.33 -12.02 10.32
N TYR A 563 24.44 -12.69 9.59
CA TYR A 563 23.15 -13.13 10.10
C TYR A 563 23.32 -14.16 11.23
N ARG A 564 24.30 -15.08 11.11
CA ARG A 564 24.62 -16.06 12.17
C ARG A 564 25.14 -15.38 13.44
N LYS A 565 26.01 -14.37 13.31
CA LYS A 565 26.55 -13.59 14.45
C LYS A 565 25.46 -12.75 15.12
N ILE A 566 24.53 -12.21 14.34
CA ILE A 566 23.35 -11.49 14.85
C ILE A 566 22.47 -12.43 15.67
N ALA A 567 22.08 -13.58 15.09
CA ALA A 567 21.29 -14.59 15.81
C ALA A 567 21.97 -15.05 17.10
N LYS A 568 23.27 -15.35 17.05
CA LYS A 568 24.07 -15.71 18.24
C LYS A 568 24.09 -14.64 19.33
N SER A 569 23.93 -13.36 18.96
CA SER A 569 23.92 -12.25 19.91
C SER A 569 22.54 -12.00 20.51
N LEU A 570 21.48 -12.20 19.73
CA LEU A 570 20.12 -11.77 20.07
C LEU A 570 19.19 -12.91 20.52
N CYS A 571 19.31 -14.13 19.96
CA CYS A 571 18.51 -15.27 20.41
C CYS A 571 18.62 -15.56 21.92
N PRO A 572 19.80 -15.43 22.59
CA PRO A 572 19.90 -15.61 24.04
C PRO A 572 19.11 -14.60 24.88
N LEU A 573 18.62 -13.51 24.28
CA LEU A 573 17.78 -12.51 24.94
C LEU A 573 16.28 -12.79 24.75
N LEU A 574 15.89 -13.86 24.06
CA LEU A 574 14.49 -14.24 23.91
C LEU A 574 13.94 -14.82 25.21
N SER A 575 12.76 -14.34 25.62
CA SER A 575 11.97 -15.06 26.61
C SER A 575 11.45 -16.38 26.05
N ASP A 576 11.01 -17.30 26.92
CA ASP A 576 10.53 -18.63 26.52
C ASP A 576 9.35 -18.55 25.53
N ASP A 577 8.54 -17.50 25.63
CA ASP A 577 7.38 -17.22 24.76
C ASP A 577 7.70 -16.20 23.65
N GLY A 578 8.98 -15.82 23.51
CA GLY A 578 9.44 -14.77 22.62
C GLY A 578 9.72 -15.22 21.19
N VAL A 579 9.62 -14.26 20.26
CA VAL A 579 9.96 -14.44 18.85
C VAL A 579 10.96 -13.38 18.37
N PHE A 580 11.93 -13.82 17.57
CA PHE A 580 12.92 -12.96 16.92
C PHE A 580 12.64 -12.86 15.42
N LEU A 581 12.23 -11.68 14.96
CA LEU A 581 12.07 -11.37 13.55
C LEU A 581 13.39 -10.79 13.00
N LEU A 582 13.99 -11.54 12.08
CA LEU A 582 15.11 -11.08 11.25
C LEU A 582 14.60 -10.89 9.83
N LEU A 583 14.64 -9.66 9.33
CA LEU A 583 14.10 -9.30 8.01
C LEU A 583 15.11 -8.45 7.26
N ASP A 584 15.25 -8.68 5.95
CA ASP A 584 16.19 -7.92 5.14
C ASP A 584 15.73 -7.79 3.68
N VAL A 585 16.41 -6.92 2.93
CA VAL A 585 16.18 -6.70 1.50
C VAL A 585 16.54 -7.93 0.67
N THR A 586 16.03 -7.97 -0.56
CA THR A 586 16.22 -9.09 -1.51
C THR A 586 17.25 -8.80 -2.58
N THR A 587 18.06 -7.75 -2.40
CA THR A 587 19.12 -7.32 -3.31
C THR A 587 20.39 -8.17 -3.17
N LYS A 588 21.37 -7.90 -4.03
CA LYS A 588 22.68 -8.52 -3.98
C LYS A 588 23.62 -7.68 -3.13
N ASP A 589 24.45 -8.35 -2.36
CA ASP A 589 25.67 -7.74 -1.88
C ASP A 589 26.55 -7.38 -3.08
N THR A 590 26.93 -6.10 -3.18
CA THR A 590 27.66 -5.56 -4.33
C THR A 590 29.09 -6.10 -4.42
N LYS A 591 29.67 -6.51 -3.29
CA LYS A 591 31.04 -7.05 -3.21
C LYS A 591 31.10 -8.54 -3.52
N ALA A 592 30.29 -9.36 -2.84
CA ALA A 592 30.27 -10.81 -3.03
C ALA A 592 29.46 -11.24 -4.26
N GLY A 593 28.56 -10.39 -4.77
CA GLY A 593 27.65 -10.71 -5.88
C GLY A 593 26.56 -11.72 -5.53
N VAL A 594 26.37 -12.02 -4.24
CA VAL A 594 25.42 -12.99 -3.70
C VAL A 594 24.20 -12.25 -3.13
N PHE A 595 23.01 -12.81 -3.34
CA PHE A 595 21.76 -12.26 -2.80
C PHE A 595 21.68 -12.42 -1.28
N TYR A 596 21.30 -11.36 -0.55
CA TYR A 596 21.12 -11.41 0.91
C TYR A 596 20.19 -12.54 1.39
N PRO A 597 19.07 -12.87 0.72
CA PRO A 597 18.27 -14.04 1.07
C PRO A 597 19.03 -15.37 1.09
N LEU A 598 19.98 -15.57 0.17
CA LEU A 598 20.81 -16.77 0.10
C LEU A 598 21.76 -16.87 1.30
N ILE A 599 22.38 -15.74 1.65
CA ILE A 599 23.31 -15.61 2.78
C ILE A 599 22.54 -15.82 4.09
N MET A 600 21.45 -15.07 4.31
CA MET A 600 20.60 -15.16 5.50
C MET A 600 20.13 -16.59 5.73
N ASN A 601 19.61 -17.26 4.70
CA ASN A 601 19.07 -18.61 4.89
C ASN A 601 20.13 -19.63 5.25
N LYS A 602 21.26 -19.60 4.54
CA LYS A 602 22.37 -20.50 4.84
C LYS A 602 22.83 -20.30 6.29
N GLU A 603 23.13 -19.06 6.65
CA GLU A 603 23.71 -18.73 7.96
C GLU A 603 22.77 -19.01 9.12
N LEU A 604 21.47 -18.74 8.97
CA LEU A 604 20.50 -19.04 10.01
C LEU A 604 20.18 -20.53 10.11
N ASN A 605 20.23 -21.27 9.00
CA ASN A 605 20.15 -22.73 9.02
C ASN A 605 21.36 -23.32 9.77
N ASP A 606 22.56 -22.85 9.48
CA ASP A 606 23.78 -23.25 10.19
C ASP A 606 23.67 -22.91 11.69
N TYR A 607 23.13 -21.74 12.05
CA TYR A 607 22.90 -21.33 13.44
C TYR A 607 21.97 -22.29 14.21
N VAL A 608 20.75 -22.54 13.71
CA VAL A 608 19.76 -23.38 14.43
C VAL A 608 20.16 -24.85 14.47
N ASN A 609 21.01 -25.31 13.55
CA ASN A 609 21.57 -26.67 13.60
C ASN A 609 22.62 -26.85 14.71
N GLU A 610 23.24 -25.76 15.14
CA GLU A 610 24.26 -25.77 16.20
C GLU A 610 23.70 -25.42 17.58
N HIS A 611 22.56 -24.73 17.62
CA HIS A 611 21.88 -24.27 18.84
C HIS A 611 20.49 -24.90 18.89
N ILE A 612 20.44 -26.16 19.34
CA ILE A 612 19.25 -27.04 19.28
C ILE A 612 18.07 -26.54 20.12
N GLU A 613 18.33 -25.64 21.07
CA GLU A 613 17.33 -24.97 21.89
C GLU A 613 16.50 -23.95 21.08
N PHE A 614 17.05 -23.42 19.97
CA PHE A 614 16.36 -22.51 19.07
C PHE A 614 15.89 -23.22 17.80
N SER A 615 14.79 -22.74 17.23
CA SER A 615 14.25 -23.27 15.99
C SER A 615 13.68 -22.17 15.11
N THR A 616 13.51 -22.48 13.83
CA THR A 616 12.81 -21.60 12.89
C THR A 616 11.32 -21.83 13.01
N LEU A 617 10.59 -20.79 13.43
CA LEU A 617 9.14 -20.76 13.42
C LEU A 617 8.63 -20.54 12.00
N LEU A 618 9.16 -19.51 11.31
CA LEU A 618 8.85 -19.22 9.92
C LEU A 618 10.12 -18.97 9.08
N PRO A 619 10.15 -19.45 7.83
CA PRO A 619 9.10 -20.24 7.17
C PRO A 619 9.03 -21.69 7.67
N LEU A 620 7.83 -22.27 7.66
CA LEU A 620 7.52 -23.63 8.14
C LEU A 620 8.41 -24.70 7.49
N GLY A 621 8.71 -24.56 6.20
CA GLY A 621 9.58 -25.48 5.46
C GLY A 621 11.05 -25.47 5.91
N CYS A 622 11.48 -24.44 6.65
CA CYS A 622 12.81 -24.36 7.27
C CYS A 622 12.81 -24.84 8.73
N SER A 623 11.67 -25.30 9.26
CA SER A 623 11.59 -25.88 10.61
C SER A 623 12.17 -27.30 10.70
N LYS A 624 12.40 -27.97 9.56
CA LYS A 624 12.98 -29.31 9.49
C LYS A 624 14.44 -29.26 9.94
N GLU A 625 14.81 -30.17 10.83
CA GLU A 625 16.17 -30.27 11.37
C GLU A 625 17.20 -30.57 10.26
N HIS A 626 18.42 -30.02 10.40
CA HIS A 626 19.58 -30.30 9.55
C HIS A 626 19.52 -29.83 8.09
N CYS A 627 18.60 -28.93 7.74
CA CYS A 627 18.69 -28.20 6.47
C CYS A 627 19.94 -27.32 6.45
N ARG A 628 20.74 -27.33 5.37
CA ARG A 628 21.95 -26.49 5.21
C ARG A 628 21.93 -25.65 3.93
N ASP A 629 20.73 -25.48 3.40
CA ASP A 629 20.54 -25.01 2.04
C ASP A 629 20.47 -23.50 1.96
N SER A 630 20.99 -22.98 0.85
CA SER A 630 20.96 -21.57 0.51
C SER A 630 19.83 -21.32 -0.49
N CYS A 631 18.59 -21.31 0.01
CA CYS A 631 17.40 -21.06 -0.81
C CYS A 631 17.18 -19.55 -1.00
N PHE A 632 16.79 -19.11 -2.19
CA PHE A 632 16.37 -17.73 -2.39
C PHE A 632 14.89 -17.59 -2.00
N MET A 633 14.63 -16.91 -0.88
CA MET A 633 13.27 -16.66 -0.40
C MET A 633 12.94 -15.18 -0.55
N GLN A 634 11.72 -14.89 -0.99
CA GLN A 634 11.25 -13.51 -1.12
C GLN A 634 9.75 -13.45 -0.86
N GLN A 635 9.40 -12.52 0.01
CA GLN A 635 8.05 -12.16 0.38
C GLN A 635 7.76 -10.74 -0.08
N THR A 636 6.56 -10.53 -0.60
CA THR A 636 6.10 -9.23 -1.07
C THR A 636 5.00 -8.72 -0.15
N PHE A 637 5.16 -7.49 0.33
CA PHE A 637 4.16 -6.76 1.12
C PHE A 637 3.69 -5.53 0.35
N GLN A 638 2.45 -5.12 0.56
CA GLN A 638 1.84 -3.98 -0.11
C GLN A 638 1.15 -3.05 0.89
N VAL A 639 1.50 -1.77 0.83
CA VAL A 639 0.89 -0.72 1.65
C VAL A 639 0.24 0.33 0.77
N SER A 640 -0.91 0.85 1.17
CA SER A 640 -1.50 2.05 0.56
C SER A 640 -1.55 3.19 1.57
N HIS A 641 -1.26 4.40 1.13
CA HIS A 641 -1.31 5.64 1.91
C HIS A 641 -1.62 6.83 0.98
N SER A 642 -1.82 8.02 1.54
CA SER A 642 -2.25 9.23 0.80
C SER A 642 -1.40 9.63 -0.42
N ARG A 643 -0.15 9.16 -0.49
CA ARG A 643 0.80 9.52 -1.56
C ARG A 643 1.08 8.39 -2.56
N LYS A 644 0.72 7.15 -2.22
CA LYS A 644 0.93 5.98 -3.10
C LYS A 644 -0.04 4.85 -2.76
N SER A 645 -0.72 4.33 -3.77
CA SER A 645 -1.49 3.09 -3.68
C SER A 645 -0.61 1.88 -3.99
N ASN A 646 -0.79 0.81 -3.22
CA ASN A 646 -0.11 -0.47 -3.40
C ASN A 646 1.42 -0.33 -3.55
N ASP A 647 2.03 0.51 -2.71
CA ASP A 647 3.48 0.59 -2.63
C ASP A 647 4.03 -0.77 -2.19
N GLU A 648 4.96 -1.29 -2.98
CA GLU A 648 5.41 -2.67 -2.86
C GLU A 648 6.76 -2.73 -2.14
N SER A 649 6.88 -3.67 -1.20
CA SER A 649 8.13 -4.00 -0.53
C SER A 649 8.47 -5.48 -0.72
N LYS A 650 9.71 -5.77 -1.11
CA LYS A 650 10.23 -7.12 -1.36
C LYS A 650 11.34 -7.44 -0.38
N VAL A 651 11.08 -8.39 0.51
CA VAL A 651 11.96 -8.70 1.64
C VAL A 651 12.09 -10.21 1.81
N CYS A 652 13.18 -10.64 2.45
CA CYS A 652 13.31 -11.98 2.99
C CYS A 652 13.24 -11.87 4.52
N TYR A 653 12.56 -12.80 5.17
CA TYR A 653 12.54 -12.82 6.64
C TYR A 653 12.54 -14.23 7.21
N ARG A 654 12.98 -14.32 8.46
CA ARG A 654 12.99 -15.49 9.31
C ARG A 654 12.43 -15.11 10.67
N ILE A 655 11.61 -16.00 11.24
CA ILE A 655 11.20 -15.90 12.64
C ILE A 655 11.85 -17.05 13.39
N LEU A 656 12.69 -16.73 14.36
CA LEU A 656 13.31 -17.69 15.27
C LEU A 656 12.62 -17.64 16.63
N CYS A 657 12.59 -18.75 17.34
CA CYS A 657 12.07 -18.86 18.70
C CYS A 657 12.71 -20.04 19.42
N HIS A 658 12.41 -20.21 20.71
CA HIS A 658 12.72 -21.45 21.41
C HIS A 658 11.97 -22.64 20.79
N LYS A 659 12.64 -23.78 20.71
CA LYS A 659 12.06 -25.02 20.14
C LYS A 659 10.76 -25.41 20.84
N GLU A 660 10.72 -25.28 22.17
CA GLU A 660 9.52 -25.56 22.96
C GLU A 660 8.33 -24.66 22.58
N LEU A 661 8.58 -23.39 22.28
CA LEU A 661 7.52 -22.48 21.82
C LEU A 661 6.99 -22.89 20.44
N LYS A 662 7.89 -23.21 19.51
CA LYS A 662 7.50 -23.70 18.18
C LYS A 662 6.58 -24.92 18.29
N ASP A 663 6.93 -25.88 19.15
CA ASP A 663 6.16 -27.12 19.33
C ASP A 663 4.77 -26.86 19.95
N LYS A 664 4.60 -25.78 20.73
CA LYS A 664 3.29 -25.32 21.22
C LYS A 664 2.46 -24.60 20.14
N ILE A 665 3.10 -23.89 19.21
CA ILE A 665 2.40 -23.10 18.19
C ILE A 665 2.00 -23.99 16.99
N VAL A 666 2.92 -24.83 16.51
CA VAL A 666 2.81 -25.59 15.26
C VAL A 666 2.50 -27.06 15.58
N ILE A 667 1.23 -27.37 15.86
CA ILE A 667 0.81 -28.70 16.38
C ILE A 667 0.45 -29.70 15.25
N LYS A 668 0.18 -29.24 14.01
CA LYS A 668 -0.42 -30.07 12.94
C LYS A 668 0.21 -29.87 11.55
N LEU A 669 1.54 -29.86 11.46
CA LEU A 669 2.19 -29.82 10.14
C LEU A 669 2.30 -31.24 9.56
N GLU A 670 1.61 -31.52 8.46
CA GLU A 670 1.74 -32.78 7.73
C GLU A 670 3.16 -32.90 7.14
N GLU A 671 3.86 -34.00 7.43
CA GLU A 671 5.27 -34.20 7.00
C GLU A 671 5.46 -34.18 5.47
N ASP A 672 4.43 -34.60 4.73
CA ASP A 672 4.39 -34.72 3.27
C ASP A 672 3.65 -33.53 2.61
N THR A 673 4.13 -32.32 2.94
CA THR A 673 3.63 -31.06 2.35
C THR A 673 4.71 -30.32 1.58
N GLN A 674 4.38 -29.80 0.40
CA GLN A 674 5.20 -28.87 -0.37
C GLN A 674 5.07 -27.43 0.16
N HIS A 675 6.22 -26.79 0.39
CA HIS A 675 6.28 -25.48 1.02
C HIS A 675 6.66 -24.38 0.02
N ILE A 676 5.75 -23.44 -0.23
CA ILE A 676 6.02 -22.26 -1.06
C ILE A 676 6.88 -21.28 -0.26
N ILE A 677 8.07 -20.98 -0.79
CA ILE A 677 9.04 -20.04 -0.23
C ILE A 677 9.13 -18.73 -1.02
N HIS A 678 8.47 -18.65 -2.19
CA HIS A 678 8.40 -17.44 -3.01
C HIS A 678 7.04 -17.32 -3.72
N SER A 679 6.09 -16.59 -3.12
CA SER A 679 4.69 -16.58 -3.59
C SER A 679 4.49 -16.04 -5.02
N VAL A 680 5.25 -15.00 -5.42
CA VAL A 680 5.16 -14.43 -6.79
C VAL A 680 5.60 -15.44 -7.84
N LYS A 681 6.83 -15.96 -7.73
CA LYS A 681 7.34 -17.02 -8.59
C LYS A 681 6.43 -18.26 -8.66
N TYR A 682 5.83 -18.63 -7.53
CA TYR A 682 4.89 -19.76 -7.51
C TYR A 682 3.67 -19.50 -8.40
N LYS A 683 3.10 -18.28 -8.33
CA LYS A 683 1.99 -17.86 -9.20
C LYS A 683 2.38 -17.80 -10.67
N ASP A 684 3.66 -17.57 -10.95
CA ASP A 684 4.24 -17.58 -12.31
C ASP A 684 4.58 -19.01 -12.80
N GLY A 685 4.34 -20.04 -11.99
CA GLY A 685 4.63 -21.44 -12.33
C GLY A 685 6.12 -21.83 -12.23
N ASP A 686 6.95 -21.00 -11.60
CA ASP A 686 8.38 -21.28 -11.40
C ASP A 686 8.58 -22.30 -10.28
N LYS A 687 9.14 -23.46 -10.62
CA LYS A 687 9.41 -24.56 -9.67
C LYS A 687 10.41 -24.18 -8.58
N THR A 688 11.24 -23.16 -8.79
CA THR A 688 12.18 -22.65 -7.77
C THR A 688 11.47 -21.92 -6.62
N ALA A 689 10.15 -21.71 -6.71
CA ALA A 689 9.34 -21.11 -5.68
C ALA A 689 9.00 -22.04 -4.50
N ILE A 690 9.29 -23.33 -4.63
CA ILE A 690 9.01 -24.37 -3.63
C ILE A 690 10.32 -24.81 -2.96
N CYS A 691 10.28 -25.07 -1.66
CA CYS A 691 11.40 -25.65 -0.93
C CYS A 691 11.75 -27.02 -1.52
N TYR A 692 13.00 -27.22 -1.93
CA TYR A 692 13.40 -28.46 -2.60
C TYR A 692 13.41 -29.69 -1.67
N LYS A 693 13.49 -29.47 -0.35
CA LYS A 693 13.39 -30.50 0.70
C LYS A 693 11.94 -30.83 1.10
N SER A 694 10.98 -30.18 0.45
CA SER A 694 9.57 -30.43 0.66
C SER A 694 9.02 -31.35 -0.42
N HIS A 695 8.19 -32.30 -0.02
CA HIS A 695 7.66 -33.37 -0.85
C HIS A 695 6.17 -33.54 -0.52
N GLY A 696 5.44 -34.27 -1.36
CA GLY A 696 4.03 -34.58 -1.14
C GLY A 696 3.06 -33.86 -2.06
N ASN A 697 1.77 -34.17 -1.89
CA ASN A 697 0.70 -33.74 -2.79
C ASN A 697 0.03 -32.44 -2.37
N LYS A 698 0.12 -32.07 -1.09
CA LYS A 698 -0.46 -30.84 -0.53
C LYS A 698 0.53 -29.69 -0.67
N VAL A 699 0.07 -28.53 -1.11
CA VAL A 699 0.91 -27.32 -1.26
C VAL A 699 0.42 -26.23 -0.32
N ILE A 700 1.31 -25.63 0.46
CA ILE A 700 1.00 -24.56 1.41
C ILE A 700 1.94 -23.36 1.28
N ASP A 701 1.47 -22.18 1.66
CA ASP A 701 2.34 -21.03 1.90
C ASP A 701 3.18 -21.28 3.15
N SER A 702 4.50 -21.40 2.98
CA SER A 702 5.43 -21.69 4.08
C SER A 702 5.48 -20.58 5.12
N PHE A 703 4.96 -19.40 4.80
CA PHE A 703 4.88 -18.25 5.71
C PHE A 703 3.48 -18.05 6.30
N ASN A 704 2.51 -18.88 5.94
CA ASN A 704 1.19 -18.88 6.59
C ASN A 704 1.20 -19.85 7.77
N ILE A 705 1.14 -19.32 8.99
CA ILE A 705 1.12 -20.13 10.23
C ILE A 705 -0.30 -20.56 10.65
N ASN A 706 -1.34 -20.09 9.95
CA ASN A 706 -2.75 -20.34 10.26
C ASN A 706 -3.34 -21.44 9.36
N LEU A 707 -2.67 -22.60 9.31
CA LEU A 707 -3.02 -23.72 8.42
C LEU A 707 -4.04 -24.69 9.01
#